data_AF-A0A2E4MWJ1-F1
#
_entry.id   AF-A0A2E4MWJ1-F1
#
_cell.length_a   1.000
_cell.length_b   1.000
_cell.length_c   1.000
_cell.angle_alpha   90.00
_cell.angle_beta   90.00
_cell.angle_gamma   90.00
#
_symmetry.space_group_name_H-M   'P 1'
#
loop_
_entity.id
_entity.type
_entity.pdbx_description
1 polymer ?
#
loop_
_entity_poly.entity_id
_entity_poly.type
_entity_poly.pdbx_seq_one_letter_code
_entity_poly.pdbx_strand_id
1 'polypeptide(L)'
;MGEDLDNRLLDFWDEELRLFGVGKGGEHIDGSLEERRANGYRPSGVALDHADRVVGDLSLVYTPAETGLQSRFGFVSGLWGERWDLSHYKQLRLWVKVEGESSRSWEVFVIDSEGRQIACGIPEWPPDEWQELVIPLDQLKGPDDFDWGNAASVEFQAQFGQSSRIHLDGVCFEGNEALIGITDKALAQRMAEAETSRSARVEDAFRRASADDESPGLNVVVAAFAKMMLNEDLEMANRVLVEELRKSSDENVWSLLHTPLYCRFYYLFSNRCGNYPGRMTPETEGLLLETLWDRTAVKNDIALARESTWWLDGSENHDLNAKACNLVTSRIFRDEPDYRDRVYPDYGFGGSYHYGHAGYYGPGIDPAKRNGGGRGNLADGNEYKAKAHYEAWLIYMKSYFRSRAERGFFLEYASPGYTKHTLNMVDLVYQYSGDEELHEVVGDFLTLFWAEWAQVSISGVRGGPKTRHHHTVYRNDANGLIDFHLGGAGNAGVWWYWNLINDYRLPWAVWGMALDRDGMGCYSYRARGIGEEENHLPRPLGRERSLVVDTDSRFLKSTYITPDYTLGTQMDHPSAIHSHLSISGRWNGMTFAQSAESRIVPVSLPEGLNKKGQKNPYELEAMFQTVHHEQTLILQQSRRWYAVHPEWFPTNADYNQPIGIWTGKDWDRLEEHAGWLFLQRGNAYAAVRPILWDESYEREKKVKTEGNQVFFNAPQDAPTVKLREDAYKWNEDGDILHLADAHTPVIIEAGRTADYVSLDAFRNAVLGCSLDLYKTVVPGDHILVYTGCSHSAKEIVLNTGVSQIPTIGGEPVDYNHPMTFDSPYLKSSYKSGQVKITYDGGRLDLDFSY
;
A
#
# COMPACT_ATOMS: atom_id res chain seq x y z
N MET A 1 -23.83 15.60 -4.79
CA MET A 1 -22.45 15.64 -5.33
C MET A 1 -22.24 17.05 -5.85
N GLY A 2 -21.05 17.64 -5.72
CA GLY A 2 -20.77 18.94 -6.33
C GLY A 2 -20.85 18.79 -7.85
N GLU A 3 -21.52 19.71 -8.55
CA GLU A 3 -21.69 19.69 -10.01
C GLU A 3 -20.35 19.72 -10.79
N ASP A 4 -19.22 19.95 -10.10
CA ASP A 4 -17.88 20.09 -10.67
C ASP A 4 -17.12 18.74 -10.82
N LEU A 5 -17.39 17.75 -9.95
CA LEU A 5 -16.75 16.42 -10.01
C LEU A 5 -17.15 15.60 -11.23
N ASP A 6 -18.42 15.69 -11.64
CA ASP A 6 -18.94 14.91 -12.77
C ASP A 6 -18.37 15.40 -14.12
N ASN A 7 -17.72 16.57 -14.14
CA ASN A 7 -17.12 17.15 -15.35
C ASN A 7 -15.59 17.18 -15.31
N ARG A 8 -14.95 16.99 -14.14
CA ARG A 8 -13.49 16.95 -14.05
C ARG A 8 -12.98 15.68 -14.72
N LEU A 9 -12.10 15.87 -15.70
CA LEU A 9 -11.42 14.79 -16.38
C LEU A 9 -10.26 14.31 -15.51
N LEU A 10 -10.28 13.04 -15.18
CA LEU A 10 -9.29 12.39 -14.32
C LEU A 10 -8.59 11.30 -15.11
N ASP A 11 -7.32 11.12 -14.84
CA ASP A 11 -6.47 10.06 -15.39
C ASP A 11 -6.44 8.86 -14.45
N PHE A 12 -6.07 7.70 -14.99
CA PHE A 12 -5.90 6.49 -14.20
C PHE A 12 -4.68 5.70 -14.67
N TRP A 13 -3.65 5.74 -13.82
CA TRP A 13 -2.32 5.18 -14.07
C TRP A 13 -2.27 3.70 -14.51
N ASP A 14 -3.24 2.86 -14.15
CA ASP A 14 -3.24 1.46 -14.59
C ASP A 14 -4.04 1.24 -15.88
N GLU A 15 -5.14 1.99 -16.09
CA GLU A 15 -6.04 1.77 -17.22
C GLU A 15 -5.46 2.30 -18.53
N GLU A 16 -4.92 3.51 -18.56
CA GLU A 16 -4.47 4.15 -19.80
C GLU A 16 -3.43 3.33 -20.55
N LEU A 17 -2.46 2.78 -19.81
CA LEU A 17 -1.44 1.89 -20.32
C LEU A 17 -2.02 0.61 -20.96
N ARG A 18 -3.20 0.17 -20.52
CA ARG A 18 -3.87 -1.02 -21.03
C ARG A 18 -4.81 -0.69 -22.18
N LEU A 19 -5.46 0.47 -22.19
CA LEU A 19 -6.29 0.90 -23.31
C LEU A 19 -5.44 1.19 -24.55
N PHE A 20 -4.21 1.67 -24.34
CA PHE A 20 -3.27 1.89 -25.43
C PHE A 20 -2.85 0.56 -26.08
N GLY A 21 -2.80 0.55 -27.41
CA GLY A 21 -2.39 -0.61 -28.20
C GLY A 21 -1.58 -0.21 -29.41
N VAL A 22 -0.81 -1.18 -29.93
CA VAL A 22 0.06 -1.01 -31.09
C VAL A 22 -0.19 -2.17 -32.04
N GLY A 23 -0.55 -1.86 -33.29
CA GLY A 23 -0.84 -2.84 -34.33
C GLY A 23 0.43 -3.37 -34.98
N LYS A 24 0.60 -4.70 -35.03
CA LYS A 24 1.77 -5.35 -35.64
C LYS A 24 1.52 -5.58 -37.13
N GLY A 25 2.43 -5.15 -38.00
CA GLY A 25 2.38 -5.51 -39.42
C GLY A 25 1.12 -5.05 -40.17
N GLY A 26 0.49 -3.96 -39.72
CA GLY A 26 -0.73 -3.41 -40.33
C GLY A 26 -2.05 -3.89 -39.70
N GLU A 27 -1.99 -4.82 -38.73
CA GLU A 27 -3.14 -5.25 -37.92
C GLU A 27 -3.71 -4.10 -37.07
N HIS A 28 -4.94 -4.28 -36.60
CA HIS A 28 -5.58 -3.39 -35.63
C HIS A 28 -4.89 -3.46 -34.26
N ILE A 29 -5.13 -2.46 -33.42
CA ILE A 29 -4.44 -2.33 -32.13
C ILE A 29 -5.00 -3.29 -31.05
N ASP A 30 -6.07 -4.00 -31.35
CA ASP A 30 -6.80 -4.89 -30.43
C ASP A 30 -6.21 -6.31 -30.35
N GLY A 31 -5.29 -6.67 -31.25
CA GLY A 31 -4.68 -8.01 -31.30
C GLY A 31 -3.98 -8.46 -30.00
N SER A 32 -3.58 -7.54 -29.12
CA SER A 32 -2.96 -7.81 -27.82
C SER A 32 -3.90 -7.71 -26.62
N LEU A 33 -5.23 -7.64 -26.81
CA LEU A 33 -6.20 -7.47 -25.72
C LEU A 33 -6.07 -8.54 -24.63
N GLU A 34 -5.83 -9.80 -24.99
CA GLU A 34 -5.70 -10.89 -24.01
C GLU A 34 -4.51 -10.69 -23.06
N GLU A 35 -3.38 -10.21 -23.58
CA GLU A 35 -2.17 -9.90 -22.80
C GLU A 35 -2.42 -8.70 -21.86
N ARG A 36 -3.11 -7.67 -22.37
CA ARG A 36 -3.42 -6.41 -21.65
C ARG A 36 -4.36 -6.59 -20.47
N ARG A 37 -5.16 -7.66 -20.46
CA ARG A 37 -6.03 -8.07 -19.35
C ARG A 37 -5.28 -8.70 -18.17
N ALA A 38 -4.01 -9.05 -18.31
CA ALA A 38 -3.26 -9.69 -17.22
C ALA A 38 -2.94 -8.74 -16.06
N ASN A 39 -3.09 -9.19 -14.80
CA ASN A 39 -2.88 -8.39 -13.59
C ASN A 39 -1.46 -7.77 -13.45
N GLY A 40 -0.46 -8.27 -14.18
CA GLY A 40 0.91 -7.74 -14.18
C GLY A 40 1.34 -7.09 -15.49
N TYR A 41 0.40 -6.76 -16.39
CA TYR A 41 0.71 -6.23 -17.71
C TYR A 41 1.60 -4.98 -17.62
N ARG A 42 2.65 -4.96 -18.44
CA ARG A 42 3.54 -3.83 -18.66
C ARG A 42 3.71 -3.68 -20.16
N PRO A 43 3.19 -2.60 -20.78
CA PRO A 43 3.39 -2.41 -22.20
C PRO A 43 4.87 -2.15 -22.50
N SER A 44 5.31 -2.61 -23.67
CA SER A 44 6.64 -2.28 -24.19
C SER A 44 6.56 -0.98 -24.98
N GLY A 45 7.51 -0.06 -24.81
CA GLY A 45 7.52 1.21 -25.51
C GLY A 45 6.42 2.17 -25.10
N VAL A 46 5.71 1.94 -24.00
CA VAL A 46 4.66 2.84 -23.52
C VAL A 46 4.84 3.08 -22.03
N ALA A 47 4.78 4.34 -21.62
CA ALA A 47 4.92 4.77 -20.24
C ALA A 47 3.97 5.95 -19.96
N LEU A 48 3.88 6.32 -18.68
CA LEU A 48 3.20 7.54 -18.26
C LEU A 48 4.25 8.62 -17.97
N ASP A 49 3.92 9.86 -18.27
CA ASP A 49 4.72 11.03 -17.98
C ASP A 49 3.93 11.98 -17.08
N HIS A 50 4.25 11.94 -15.78
CA HIS A 50 3.67 12.82 -14.78
C HIS A 50 4.28 14.23 -14.80
N ALA A 51 5.25 14.51 -15.67
CA ALA A 51 5.93 15.80 -15.72
C ALA A 51 5.47 16.64 -16.90
N ASP A 52 5.36 16.01 -18.07
CA ASP A 52 5.01 16.67 -19.32
C ASP A 52 3.60 16.29 -19.76
N ARG A 53 2.63 17.16 -19.43
CA ARG A 53 1.19 17.00 -19.67
C ARG A 53 0.52 18.36 -19.91
N VAL A 54 -0.70 18.35 -20.41
CA VAL A 54 -1.55 19.52 -20.68
C VAL A 54 -2.78 19.54 -19.77
N VAL A 55 -3.46 18.41 -19.62
CA VAL A 55 -4.63 18.23 -18.75
C VAL A 55 -4.37 17.07 -17.78
N GLY A 56 -5.26 16.90 -16.79
CA GLY A 56 -5.14 15.80 -15.84
C GLY A 56 -3.86 15.80 -15.00
N ASP A 57 -3.45 14.61 -14.52
CA ASP A 57 -2.31 14.40 -13.62
C ASP A 57 -1.13 13.64 -14.26
N LEU A 58 -1.28 13.17 -15.49
CA LEU A 58 -0.23 12.52 -16.28
C LEU A 58 -0.56 12.55 -17.79
N SER A 59 0.40 12.22 -18.64
CA SER A 59 0.15 11.92 -20.05
C SER A 59 0.71 10.56 -20.43
N LEU A 60 0.20 9.98 -21.52
CA LEU A 60 0.75 8.74 -22.07
C LEU A 60 1.87 9.04 -23.07
N VAL A 61 2.98 8.31 -22.97
CA VAL A 61 4.12 8.43 -23.89
C VAL A 61 4.39 7.11 -24.60
N TYR A 62 4.34 7.15 -25.92
CA TYR A 62 4.69 6.04 -26.81
C TYR A 62 6.06 6.28 -27.45
N THR A 63 6.95 5.30 -27.33
CA THR A 63 8.30 5.24 -27.92
C THR A 63 8.34 4.15 -29.00
N PRO A 64 8.07 4.48 -30.29
CA PRO A 64 7.98 3.50 -31.37
C PRO A 64 9.22 2.63 -31.55
N ALA A 65 10.41 3.15 -31.25
CA ALA A 65 11.66 2.40 -31.40
C ALA A 65 11.67 1.11 -30.56
N GLU A 66 11.00 1.11 -29.41
CA GLU A 66 10.91 -0.04 -28.50
C GLU A 66 9.91 -1.10 -28.98
N THR A 67 9.01 -0.75 -29.90
CA THR A 67 8.02 -1.67 -30.48
C THR A 67 8.39 -2.13 -31.90
N GLY A 68 9.57 -1.75 -32.39
CA GLY A 68 10.00 -2.05 -33.75
C GLY A 68 9.43 -1.10 -34.81
N LEU A 69 9.22 0.18 -34.44
CA LEU A 69 8.68 1.25 -35.28
C LEU A 69 7.30 0.94 -35.86
N GLN A 70 6.41 0.34 -35.07
CA GLN A 70 5.04 0.09 -35.53
C GLN A 70 4.35 1.42 -35.85
N SER A 71 3.77 1.49 -37.04
CA SER A 71 3.14 2.70 -37.57
C SER A 71 1.72 2.92 -37.08
N ARG A 72 1.04 1.87 -36.57
CA ARG A 72 -0.37 1.91 -36.17
C ARG A 72 -0.49 1.75 -34.65
N PHE A 73 -1.19 2.68 -34.00
CA PHE A 73 -1.30 2.76 -32.54
C PHE A 73 -2.60 3.49 -32.16
N GLY A 74 -3.00 3.45 -30.89
CA GLY A 74 -4.20 4.18 -30.44
C GLY A 74 -4.84 3.53 -29.22
N PHE A 75 -6.15 3.73 -29.06
CA PHE A 75 -6.90 3.30 -27.89
C PHE A 75 -8.10 2.44 -28.25
N VAL A 76 -8.27 1.36 -27.49
CA VAL A 76 -9.53 0.59 -27.49
C VAL A 76 -10.54 1.23 -26.54
N SER A 77 -11.82 1.03 -26.80
CA SER A 77 -12.94 1.50 -25.97
C SER A 77 -12.99 0.87 -24.58
N GLY A 78 -12.42 -0.32 -24.45
CA GLY A 78 -12.23 -0.98 -23.17
C GLY A 78 -11.60 -2.36 -23.34
N LEU A 79 -11.21 -2.97 -22.23
CA LEU A 79 -10.57 -4.27 -22.25
C LEU A 79 -11.57 -5.42 -22.26
N TRP A 80 -12.79 -5.21 -21.79
CA TRP A 80 -13.76 -6.25 -21.43
C TRP A 80 -14.98 -6.28 -22.36
N GLY A 81 -14.90 -5.61 -23.51
CA GLY A 81 -15.96 -5.57 -24.52
C GLY A 81 -16.84 -4.32 -24.47
N GLU A 82 -16.43 -3.32 -23.69
CA GLU A 82 -17.01 -1.98 -23.68
C GLU A 82 -17.00 -1.38 -25.09
N ARG A 83 -17.95 -0.49 -25.38
CA ARG A 83 -18.06 0.21 -26.66
C ARG A 83 -18.44 1.66 -26.40
N TRP A 84 -18.03 2.55 -27.28
CA TRP A 84 -18.50 3.92 -27.24
C TRP A 84 -19.79 4.06 -28.04
N ASP A 85 -20.78 4.69 -27.42
CA ASP A 85 -21.99 5.16 -28.09
C ASP A 85 -21.69 6.54 -28.68
N LEU A 86 -21.22 6.56 -29.92
CA LEU A 86 -20.85 7.78 -30.64
C LEU A 86 -22.01 8.27 -31.52
N SER A 87 -21.88 9.51 -31.96
CA SER A 87 -22.69 10.06 -33.04
C SER A 87 -21.79 10.81 -34.01
N HIS A 88 -22.17 10.87 -35.29
CA HIS A 88 -21.41 11.60 -36.32
C HIS A 88 -21.28 13.11 -36.04
N TYR A 89 -22.03 13.65 -35.07
CA TYR A 89 -21.95 15.03 -34.62
C TYR A 89 -20.89 15.28 -33.53
N LYS A 90 -20.28 14.22 -32.98
CA LYS A 90 -19.17 14.35 -32.04
C LYS A 90 -17.88 14.72 -32.78
N GLN A 91 -16.88 15.14 -32.02
CA GLN A 91 -15.52 15.37 -32.47
C GLN A 91 -14.55 14.62 -31.56
N LEU A 92 -13.52 14.01 -32.13
CA LEU A 92 -12.38 13.50 -31.36
C LEU A 92 -11.49 14.69 -31.00
N ARG A 93 -11.23 14.86 -29.71
CA ARG A 93 -10.29 15.83 -29.17
C ARG A 93 -9.12 15.09 -28.53
N LEU A 94 -7.91 15.57 -28.78
CA LEU A 94 -6.70 15.10 -28.11
C LEU A 94 -5.63 16.18 -28.14
N TRP A 95 -4.76 16.16 -27.12
CA TRP A 95 -3.48 16.83 -27.14
C TRP A 95 -2.41 15.86 -27.61
N VAL A 96 -1.54 16.34 -28.51
CA VAL A 96 -0.41 15.56 -29.00
C VAL A 96 0.85 16.41 -28.97
N LYS A 97 1.96 15.79 -28.57
CA LYS A 97 3.30 16.33 -28.78
C LYS A 97 4.16 15.23 -29.39
N VAL A 98 4.84 15.55 -30.49
CA VAL A 98 5.70 14.60 -31.20
C VAL A 98 7.13 15.11 -31.16
N GLU A 99 7.99 14.34 -30.52
CA GLU A 99 9.42 14.61 -30.43
C GLU A 99 10.20 13.79 -31.46
N GLY A 100 11.32 14.35 -31.95
CA GLY A 100 12.25 13.63 -32.81
C GLY A 100 11.80 13.47 -34.28
N GLU A 101 12.38 12.49 -34.98
CA GLU A 101 12.21 12.33 -36.42
C GLU A 101 10.93 11.56 -36.78
N SER A 102 9.75 12.20 -36.74
CA SER A 102 8.47 11.55 -37.10
C SER A 102 7.73 12.29 -38.23
N SER A 103 6.97 11.53 -39.04
CA SER A 103 5.93 12.08 -39.92
C SER A 103 4.80 12.67 -39.08
N ARG A 104 4.59 13.97 -39.24
CA ARG A 104 3.53 14.73 -38.59
C ARG A 104 2.26 14.84 -39.44
N SER A 105 2.19 14.07 -40.53
CA SER A 105 0.94 13.74 -41.23
C SER A 105 0.49 12.37 -40.75
N TRP A 106 -0.65 12.31 -40.05
CA TRP A 106 -1.24 11.05 -39.61
C TRP A 106 -2.55 10.79 -40.34
N GLU A 107 -2.95 9.52 -40.37
CA GLU A 107 -4.31 9.10 -40.69
C GLU A 107 -4.99 8.65 -39.39
N VAL A 108 -6.21 9.11 -39.16
CA VAL A 108 -7.03 8.76 -37.99
C VAL A 108 -8.15 7.85 -38.44
N PHE A 109 -8.37 6.78 -37.67
CA PHE A 109 -9.39 5.78 -37.90
C PHE A 109 -10.30 5.69 -36.67
N VAL A 110 -11.60 5.56 -36.88
CA VAL A 110 -12.52 5.02 -35.88
C VAL A 110 -13.06 3.71 -36.43
N ILE A 111 -13.02 2.67 -35.60
CA ILE A 111 -13.40 1.31 -35.99
C ILE A 111 -14.55 0.85 -35.09
N ASP A 112 -15.59 0.27 -35.69
CA ASP A 112 -16.70 -0.31 -34.95
C ASP A 112 -16.48 -1.79 -34.60
N SER A 113 -17.40 -2.37 -33.84
CA SER A 113 -17.30 -3.76 -33.40
C SER A 113 -17.34 -4.80 -34.52
N GLU A 114 -17.77 -4.42 -35.72
CA GLU A 114 -17.76 -5.29 -36.92
C GLU A 114 -16.48 -5.11 -37.75
N GLY A 115 -15.56 -4.24 -37.32
CA GLY A 115 -14.31 -3.95 -38.02
C GLY A 115 -14.47 -2.99 -39.19
N ARG A 116 -15.62 -2.32 -39.35
CA ARG A 116 -15.79 -1.26 -40.34
C ARG A 116 -15.02 -0.03 -39.85
N GLN A 117 -14.35 0.65 -40.77
CA GLN A 117 -13.52 1.81 -40.44
C GLN A 117 -13.97 3.05 -41.21
N ILE A 118 -13.97 4.17 -40.51
CA ILE A 118 -14.08 5.52 -41.07
C ILE A 118 -12.75 6.24 -40.82
N ALA A 119 -12.26 7.03 -41.78
CA ALA A 119 -10.93 7.62 -41.67
C ALA A 119 -10.81 9.02 -42.29
N CYS A 120 -9.86 9.80 -41.77
CA CYS A 120 -9.42 11.05 -42.37
C CYS A 120 -7.91 11.28 -42.13
N GLY A 121 -7.27 12.00 -43.05
CA GLY A 121 -5.93 12.52 -42.81
C GLY A 121 -5.98 13.81 -42.00
N ILE A 122 -5.01 14.00 -41.10
CA ILE A 122 -4.83 15.25 -40.36
C ILE A 122 -3.68 16.09 -40.94
N PRO A 123 -3.81 17.43 -41.00
CA PRO A 123 -2.76 18.33 -41.48
C PRO A 123 -1.49 18.23 -40.63
N GLU A 124 -0.34 18.61 -41.21
CA GLU A 124 0.94 18.65 -40.48
C GLU A 124 0.97 19.77 -39.42
N TRP A 125 1.61 19.51 -38.28
CA TRP A 125 1.76 20.46 -37.17
C TRP A 125 3.24 20.69 -36.74
N PRO A 126 3.54 21.71 -35.91
CA PRO A 126 4.91 21.99 -35.44
C PRO A 126 5.52 20.82 -34.64
N PRO A 127 6.85 20.62 -34.67
CA PRO A 127 7.51 19.61 -33.86
C PRO A 127 7.68 20.07 -32.40
N ASP A 128 7.85 19.12 -31.48
CA ASP A 128 8.27 19.35 -30.09
C ASP A 128 7.37 20.29 -29.25
N GLU A 129 6.15 20.56 -29.71
CA GLU A 129 5.16 21.38 -28.99
C GLU A 129 3.85 20.62 -28.85
N TRP A 130 3.16 20.83 -27.72
CA TRP A 130 1.79 20.36 -27.53
C TRP A 130 0.85 21.07 -28.50
N GLN A 131 0.05 20.28 -29.22
CA GLN A 131 -0.96 20.75 -30.14
C GLN A 131 -2.29 20.10 -29.81
N GLU A 132 -3.33 20.91 -29.77
CA GLU A 132 -4.70 20.42 -29.67
C GLU A 132 -5.18 20.02 -31.07
N LEU A 133 -5.58 18.77 -31.21
CA LEU A 133 -6.23 18.25 -32.40
C LEU A 133 -7.72 18.08 -32.11
N VAL A 134 -8.54 18.69 -32.96
CA VAL A 134 -10.00 18.54 -32.92
C VAL A 134 -10.45 18.03 -34.30
N ILE A 135 -11.00 16.83 -34.32
CA ILE A 135 -11.33 16.09 -35.53
C ILE A 135 -12.83 15.81 -35.54
N PRO A 136 -13.64 16.57 -36.29
CA PRO A 136 -15.07 16.32 -36.43
C PRO A 136 -15.33 14.95 -37.05
N LEU A 137 -16.18 14.14 -36.41
CA LEU A 137 -16.41 12.76 -36.86
C LEU A 137 -17.16 12.70 -38.21
N ASP A 138 -17.87 13.76 -38.60
CA ASP A 138 -18.53 13.89 -39.90
C ASP A 138 -17.56 14.07 -41.08
N GLN A 139 -16.28 14.37 -40.82
CA GLN A 139 -15.23 14.47 -41.84
C GLN A 139 -14.59 13.12 -42.16
N LEU A 140 -14.77 12.12 -41.30
CA LEU A 140 -14.24 10.78 -41.51
C LEU A 140 -15.04 10.08 -42.61
N LYS A 141 -14.32 9.46 -43.55
CA LYS A 141 -14.90 8.79 -44.71
C LYS A 141 -14.83 7.28 -44.51
N GLY A 142 -15.93 6.61 -44.78
CA GLY A 142 -16.02 5.16 -44.76
C GLY A 142 -17.37 4.70 -45.27
N PRO A 143 -17.80 3.47 -44.93
CA PRO A 143 -19.04 2.92 -45.43
C PRO A 143 -20.27 3.55 -44.73
N ASP A 144 -21.39 3.67 -45.45
CA ASP A 144 -22.63 4.29 -44.95
C ASP A 144 -23.27 3.52 -43.78
N ASP A 145 -22.92 2.24 -43.61
CA ASP A 145 -23.43 1.34 -42.57
C ASP A 145 -22.52 1.25 -41.33
N PHE A 146 -21.57 2.18 -41.14
CA PHE A 146 -20.76 2.24 -39.92
C PHE A 146 -21.64 2.35 -38.66
N ASP A 147 -21.39 1.51 -37.66
CA ASP A 147 -22.18 1.46 -36.43
C ASP A 147 -21.59 2.40 -35.36
N TRP A 148 -22.10 3.63 -35.35
CA TRP A 148 -21.74 4.65 -34.39
C TRP A 148 -22.01 4.26 -32.93
N GLY A 149 -23.03 3.44 -32.67
CA GLY A 149 -23.39 3.01 -31.31
C GLY A 149 -22.49 1.92 -30.73
N ASN A 150 -21.62 1.34 -31.56
CA ASN A 150 -20.71 0.25 -31.18
C ASN A 150 -19.26 0.50 -31.62
N ALA A 151 -18.81 1.76 -31.52
CA ALA A 151 -17.41 2.10 -31.79
C ALA A 151 -16.48 1.38 -30.80
N ALA A 152 -15.46 0.70 -31.34
CA ALA A 152 -14.59 -0.22 -30.62
C ALA A 152 -13.18 0.32 -30.38
N SER A 153 -12.62 1.10 -31.32
CA SER A 153 -11.30 1.72 -31.15
C SER A 153 -11.16 3.02 -31.96
N VAL A 154 -10.23 3.84 -31.50
CA VAL A 154 -9.67 4.97 -32.25
C VAL A 154 -8.19 4.70 -32.48
N GLU A 155 -7.77 4.78 -33.73
CA GLU A 155 -6.42 4.42 -34.14
C GLU A 155 -5.80 5.53 -34.99
N PHE A 156 -4.48 5.61 -34.90
CA PHE A 156 -3.64 6.56 -35.61
C PHE A 156 -2.63 5.77 -36.42
N GLN A 157 -2.34 6.24 -37.63
CA GLN A 157 -1.29 5.71 -38.47
C GLN A 157 -0.31 6.81 -38.84
N ALA A 158 0.95 6.60 -38.48
CA ALA A 158 2.04 7.54 -38.72
C ALA A 158 3.35 6.81 -39.03
N GLN A 159 4.32 7.52 -39.61
CA GLN A 159 5.67 6.99 -39.83
C GLN A 159 6.62 7.56 -38.78
N PHE A 160 7.47 6.71 -38.22
CA PHE A 160 8.34 7.05 -37.11
C PHE A 160 9.81 6.78 -37.44
N GLY A 161 10.68 7.66 -36.95
CA GLY A 161 12.12 7.47 -36.89
C GLY A 161 12.56 6.93 -35.53
N GLN A 162 13.84 6.60 -35.42
CA GLN A 162 14.40 5.93 -34.24
C GLN A 162 14.37 6.78 -32.96
N SER A 163 14.32 8.11 -33.09
CA SER A 163 14.25 9.05 -31.96
C SER A 163 12.84 9.52 -31.63
N SER A 164 11.81 8.98 -32.30
CA SER A 164 10.44 9.45 -32.11
C SER A 164 9.93 9.16 -30.70
N ARG A 165 9.26 10.15 -30.08
CA ARG A 165 8.43 9.97 -28.87
C ARG A 165 7.12 10.70 -29.08
N ILE A 166 6.02 10.06 -28.74
CA ILE A 166 4.66 10.57 -28.98
C ILE A 166 3.97 10.67 -27.64
N HIS A 167 3.68 11.90 -27.23
CA HIS A 167 2.88 12.17 -26.04
C HIS A 167 1.42 12.36 -26.46
N LEU A 168 0.51 11.73 -25.73
CA LEU A 168 -0.94 11.79 -25.93
C LEU A 168 -1.59 12.12 -24.59
N ASP A 169 -2.50 13.08 -24.62
CA ASP A 169 -3.16 13.59 -23.42
C ASP A 169 -4.55 14.15 -23.79
N GLY A 170 -5.47 14.28 -22.84
CA GLY A 170 -6.80 14.86 -23.09
C GLY A 170 -7.64 14.12 -24.12
N VAL A 171 -7.46 12.81 -24.29
CA VAL A 171 -8.10 12.06 -25.39
C VAL A 171 -9.56 11.78 -25.04
N CYS A 172 -10.49 12.38 -25.79
CA CYS A 172 -11.93 12.25 -25.55
C CYS A 172 -12.77 12.52 -26.82
N PHE A 173 -14.03 12.10 -26.79
CA PHE A 173 -15.05 12.52 -27.75
C PHE A 173 -15.97 13.58 -27.13
N GLU A 174 -16.06 14.73 -27.77
CA GLU A 174 -16.86 15.88 -27.32
C GLU A 174 -17.96 16.24 -28.33
N GLY A 175 -18.98 16.97 -27.90
CA GLY A 175 -20.05 17.45 -28.77
C GLY A 175 -21.16 18.13 -27.97
N ASN A 176 -22.33 18.30 -28.59
CA ASN A 176 -23.51 18.85 -27.91
C ASN A 176 -24.15 17.87 -26.89
N GLU A 177 -23.73 16.60 -26.92
CA GLU A 177 -24.11 15.53 -25.99
C GLU A 177 -23.09 15.40 -24.86
N ALA A 178 -23.25 14.40 -23.97
CA ALA A 178 -22.26 14.11 -22.93
C ALA A 178 -20.89 13.77 -23.53
N LEU A 179 -19.82 14.28 -22.89
CA LEU A 179 -18.43 13.94 -23.17
C LEU A 179 -18.19 12.44 -22.90
N ILE A 180 -17.41 11.80 -23.76
CA ILE A 180 -16.96 10.41 -23.57
C ILE A 180 -15.43 10.43 -23.51
N GLY A 181 -14.88 10.24 -22.33
CA GLY A 181 -13.44 10.18 -22.10
C GLY A 181 -12.82 8.88 -22.60
N ILE A 182 -11.59 8.94 -23.10
CA ILE A 182 -10.79 7.76 -23.48
C ILE A 182 -9.67 7.54 -22.47
N THR A 183 -8.72 8.48 -22.39
CA THR A 183 -7.70 8.53 -21.33
C THR A 183 -8.24 9.31 -20.13
N ASP A 184 -8.82 10.45 -20.45
CA ASP A 184 -9.33 11.47 -19.54
C ASP A 184 -10.83 11.29 -19.33
N LYS A 185 -11.23 10.69 -18.22
CA LYS A 185 -12.64 10.33 -17.98
C LYS A 185 -13.18 11.09 -16.78
N ALA A 186 -14.42 11.54 -16.92
CA ALA A 186 -15.21 11.99 -15.78
C ALA A 186 -15.35 10.86 -14.75
N LEU A 187 -15.40 11.21 -13.47
CA LEU A 187 -15.49 10.22 -12.39
C LEU A 187 -16.71 9.31 -12.56
N ALA A 188 -17.87 9.87 -12.95
CA ALA A 188 -19.09 9.10 -13.18
C ALA A 188 -18.92 8.05 -14.30
N GLN A 189 -18.24 8.39 -15.39
CA GLN A 189 -17.94 7.45 -16.48
C GLN A 189 -17.04 6.31 -15.97
N ARG A 190 -15.95 6.63 -15.26
CA ARG A 190 -15.02 5.62 -14.70
C ARG A 190 -15.74 4.62 -13.80
N MET A 191 -16.56 5.13 -12.87
CA MET A 191 -17.32 4.29 -11.95
C MET A 191 -18.32 3.38 -12.70
N ALA A 192 -18.99 3.91 -13.72
CA ALA A 192 -19.95 3.14 -14.51
C ALA A 192 -19.29 2.03 -15.35
N GLU A 193 -18.15 2.31 -15.97
CA GLU A 193 -17.36 1.33 -16.73
C GLU A 193 -16.78 0.25 -15.82
N ALA A 194 -16.25 0.64 -14.65
CA ALA A 194 -15.74 -0.30 -13.65
C ALA A 194 -16.85 -1.25 -13.13
N GLU A 195 -18.06 -0.75 -12.92
CA GLU A 195 -19.21 -1.57 -12.52
C GLU A 195 -19.66 -2.50 -13.65
N THR A 196 -19.83 -1.97 -14.86
CA THR A 196 -20.30 -2.73 -16.02
C THR A 196 -19.36 -3.88 -16.38
N SER A 197 -18.04 -3.65 -16.29
CA SER A 197 -17.01 -4.64 -16.58
C SER A 197 -16.76 -5.64 -15.44
N ARG A 198 -17.26 -5.38 -14.22
CA ARG A 198 -16.87 -6.14 -13.00
C ARG A 198 -17.02 -7.65 -13.17
N SER A 199 -18.16 -8.13 -13.67
CA SER A 199 -18.40 -9.57 -13.84
C SER A 199 -17.43 -10.22 -14.83
N ALA A 200 -17.16 -9.56 -15.96
CA ALA A 200 -16.21 -10.06 -16.96
C ALA A 200 -14.78 -10.12 -16.40
N ARG A 201 -14.39 -9.11 -15.61
CA ARG A 201 -13.09 -9.06 -14.91
C ARG A 201 -12.93 -10.19 -13.89
N VAL A 202 -13.98 -10.48 -13.13
CA VAL A 202 -14.00 -11.58 -12.16
C VAL A 202 -13.90 -12.93 -12.89
N GLU A 203 -14.67 -13.12 -13.97
CA GLU A 203 -14.68 -14.36 -14.75
C GLU A 203 -13.32 -14.62 -15.41
N ASP A 204 -12.70 -13.62 -16.06
CA ASP A 204 -11.36 -13.74 -16.65
C ASP A 204 -10.30 -14.10 -15.60
N ALA A 205 -10.31 -13.43 -14.45
CA ALA A 205 -9.38 -13.71 -13.37
C ALA A 205 -9.50 -15.17 -12.88
N PHE A 206 -10.72 -15.67 -12.68
CA PHE A 206 -10.95 -17.07 -12.31
C PHE A 206 -10.57 -18.04 -13.43
N ARG A 207 -10.82 -17.71 -14.70
CA ARG A 207 -10.40 -18.56 -15.84
C ARG A 207 -8.89 -18.75 -15.88
N ARG A 208 -8.13 -17.67 -15.63
CA ARG A 208 -6.67 -17.74 -15.53
C ARG A 208 -6.21 -18.57 -14.33
N ALA A 209 -6.82 -18.37 -13.16
CA ALA A 209 -6.49 -19.16 -11.98
C ALA A 209 -6.86 -20.65 -12.12
N SER A 210 -7.92 -20.98 -12.85
CA SER A 210 -8.32 -22.37 -13.12
C SER A 210 -7.41 -23.07 -14.12
N ALA A 211 -6.65 -22.34 -14.94
CA ALA A 211 -5.72 -22.93 -15.90
C ALA A 211 -4.40 -23.38 -15.25
N ASP A 212 -4.13 -23.00 -13.99
CA ASP A 212 -2.90 -23.31 -13.28
C ASP A 212 -2.94 -24.72 -12.63
N ASP A 213 -3.11 -25.75 -13.46
CA ASP A 213 -3.22 -27.15 -13.02
C ASP A 213 -1.85 -27.81 -12.73
N GLU A 214 -0.74 -27.17 -13.12
CA GLU A 214 0.61 -27.72 -12.99
C GLU A 214 1.44 -27.13 -11.84
N SER A 215 0.99 -26.02 -11.21
CA SER A 215 1.75 -25.39 -10.12
C SER A 215 1.61 -26.14 -8.80
N PRO A 216 2.72 -26.63 -8.21
CA PRO A 216 2.68 -27.30 -6.91
C PRO A 216 2.36 -26.31 -5.77
N GLY A 217 1.83 -26.83 -4.66
CA GLY A 217 1.63 -26.08 -3.43
C GLY A 217 0.27 -25.37 -3.35
N LEU A 218 0.24 -24.14 -2.83
CA LEU A 218 -1.01 -23.43 -2.48
C LEU A 218 -1.89 -23.09 -3.69
N ASN A 219 -1.35 -23.09 -4.91
CA ASN A 219 -2.12 -22.75 -6.12
C ASN A 219 -3.19 -23.80 -6.43
N VAL A 220 -2.93 -25.09 -6.14
CA VAL A 220 -3.82 -26.20 -6.54
C VAL A 220 -5.22 -26.08 -5.94
N VAL A 221 -5.32 -25.69 -4.66
CA VAL A 221 -6.62 -25.54 -3.97
C VAL A 221 -7.37 -24.29 -4.44
N VAL A 222 -6.65 -23.25 -4.85
CA VAL A 222 -7.24 -22.03 -5.43
C VAL A 222 -7.69 -22.28 -6.86
N ALA A 223 -6.97 -23.07 -7.64
CA ALA A 223 -7.41 -23.52 -8.97
C ALA A 223 -8.68 -24.38 -8.87
N ALA A 224 -8.78 -25.28 -7.89
CA ALA A 224 -10.01 -26.03 -7.61
C ALA A 224 -11.17 -25.10 -7.21
N PHE A 225 -10.92 -24.09 -6.38
CA PHE A 225 -11.90 -23.07 -6.04
C PHE A 225 -12.37 -22.30 -7.27
N ALA A 226 -11.44 -21.89 -8.14
CA ALA A 226 -11.74 -21.19 -9.40
C ALA A 226 -12.61 -22.04 -10.35
N LYS A 227 -12.29 -23.33 -10.50
CA LYS A 227 -13.09 -24.29 -11.27
C LYS A 227 -14.52 -24.43 -10.73
N MET A 228 -14.67 -24.50 -9.40
CA MET A 228 -16.01 -24.46 -8.79
C MET A 228 -16.71 -23.12 -8.99
N MET A 229 -16.02 -21.97 -8.97
CA MET A 229 -16.62 -20.66 -9.30
C MET A 229 -17.12 -20.59 -10.75
N LEU A 230 -16.39 -21.19 -11.69
CA LEU A 230 -16.73 -21.23 -13.12
C LEU A 230 -17.71 -22.35 -13.49
N ASN A 231 -17.99 -23.28 -12.56
CA ASN A 231 -18.75 -24.50 -12.83
C ASN A 231 -18.08 -25.41 -13.89
N GLU A 232 -16.76 -25.47 -13.88
CA GLU A 232 -15.94 -26.24 -14.81
C GLU A 232 -15.20 -27.35 -14.07
N ASP A 233 -15.03 -28.52 -14.70
CA ASP A 233 -14.27 -29.67 -14.18
C ASP A 233 -14.47 -29.96 -12.68
N LEU A 234 -15.74 -30.06 -12.27
CA LEU A 234 -16.14 -30.24 -10.87
C LEU A 234 -15.58 -31.54 -10.27
N GLU A 235 -15.41 -32.59 -11.07
CA GLU A 235 -14.85 -33.86 -10.62
C GLU A 235 -13.40 -33.66 -10.14
N MET A 236 -12.57 -32.99 -10.94
CA MET A 236 -11.21 -32.66 -10.55
C MET A 236 -11.18 -31.73 -9.34
N ALA A 237 -11.99 -30.67 -9.35
CA ALA A 237 -12.04 -29.71 -8.26
C ALA A 237 -12.39 -30.36 -6.90
N ASN A 238 -13.38 -31.27 -6.88
CA ASN A 238 -13.73 -32.03 -5.69
C ASN A 238 -12.60 -32.98 -5.27
N ARG A 239 -11.96 -33.68 -6.23
CA ARG A 239 -10.81 -34.57 -5.94
C ARG A 239 -9.66 -33.81 -5.27
N VAL A 240 -9.26 -32.67 -5.83
CA VAL A 240 -8.21 -31.81 -5.26
C VAL A 240 -8.60 -31.32 -3.87
N LEU A 241 -9.84 -30.84 -3.70
CA LEU A 241 -10.30 -30.39 -2.38
C LEU A 241 -10.22 -31.52 -1.35
N VAL A 242 -10.65 -32.74 -1.69
CA VAL A 242 -10.53 -33.91 -0.80
C VAL A 242 -9.08 -34.23 -0.46
N GLU A 243 -8.17 -34.18 -1.43
CA GLU A 243 -6.74 -34.42 -1.20
C GLU A 243 -6.13 -33.38 -0.25
N GLU A 244 -6.47 -32.10 -0.42
CA GLU A 244 -5.98 -31.03 0.45
C GLU A 244 -6.59 -31.09 1.85
N LEU A 245 -7.88 -31.40 1.98
CA LEU A 245 -8.53 -31.60 3.27
C LEU A 245 -7.87 -32.74 4.05
N ARG A 246 -7.53 -33.86 3.39
CA ARG A 246 -6.82 -35.00 4.01
C ARG A 246 -5.38 -34.69 4.43
N LYS A 247 -4.76 -33.64 3.87
CA LYS A 247 -3.43 -33.17 4.29
C LYS A 247 -3.50 -32.23 5.51
N SER A 248 -4.69 -31.79 5.91
CA SER A 248 -4.84 -30.92 7.07
C SER A 248 -4.38 -31.63 8.35
N SER A 249 -3.60 -30.92 9.18
CA SER A 249 -3.08 -31.40 10.46
C SER A 249 -3.06 -30.28 11.50
N ASP A 250 -2.82 -30.64 12.76
CA ASP A 250 -2.66 -29.71 13.89
C ASP A 250 -1.54 -28.67 13.66
N GLU A 251 -0.51 -29.02 12.88
CA GLU A 251 0.60 -28.13 12.54
C GLU A 251 0.17 -27.01 11.57
N ASN A 252 -0.99 -27.13 10.92
CA ASN A 252 -1.47 -26.22 9.88
C ASN A 252 -2.70 -25.39 10.32
N VAL A 253 -3.14 -25.46 11.59
CA VAL A 253 -4.38 -24.79 12.06
C VAL A 253 -4.34 -23.25 12.03
N TRP A 254 -3.13 -22.68 11.97
CA TRP A 254 -2.86 -21.24 11.86
C TRP A 254 -2.60 -20.78 10.42
N SER A 255 -2.92 -21.62 9.42
CA SER A 255 -2.79 -21.27 8.01
C SER A 255 -3.57 -20.00 7.67
N LEU A 256 -2.88 -19.05 7.05
CA LEU A 256 -3.52 -17.84 6.54
C LEU A 256 -4.49 -18.14 5.37
N LEU A 257 -4.31 -19.28 4.66
CA LEU A 257 -5.07 -19.61 3.44
C LEU A 257 -6.21 -20.59 3.72
N HIS A 258 -5.89 -21.75 4.26
CA HIS A 258 -6.76 -22.93 4.17
C HIS A 258 -8.07 -22.73 4.93
N THR A 259 -8.02 -22.37 6.21
CA THR A 259 -9.24 -22.18 7.01
C THR A 259 -10.20 -21.13 6.42
N PRO A 260 -9.76 -19.91 6.06
CA PRO A 260 -10.66 -18.92 5.46
C PRO A 260 -11.13 -19.34 4.05
N LEU A 261 -10.30 -20.02 3.26
CA LEU A 261 -10.72 -20.57 1.96
C LEU A 261 -11.78 -21.67 2.12
N TYR A 262 -11.62 -22.57 3.10
CA TYR A 262 -12.58 -23.62 3.41
C TYR A 262 -13.92 -23.08 3.91
N CYS A 263 -13.91 -22.00 4.71
CA CYS A 263 -15.14 -21.28 5.05
C CYS A 263 -15.87 -20.78 3.80
N ARG A 264 -15.12 -20.27 2.80
CA ARG A 264 -15.69 -19.82 1.53
C ARG A 264 -16.18 -20.98 0.66
N PHE A 265 -15.47 -22.12 0.61
CA PHE A 265 -15.99 -23.32 -0.05
C PHE A 265 -17.36 -23.71 0.51
N TYR A 266 -17.54 -23.64 1.83
CA TYR A 266 -18.82 -23.92 2.47
C TYR A 266 -19.92 -22.92 2.04
N TYR A 267 -19.72 -21.62 2.24
CA TYR A 267 -20.77 -20.63 1.93
C TYR A 267 -21.01 -20.41 0.43
N LEU A 268 -20.08 -20.80 -0.43
CA LEU A 268 -20.27 -20.71 -1.87
C LEU A 268 -20.82 -21.99 -2.46
N PHE A 269 -20.43 -23.18 -1.99
CA PHE A 269 -20.72 -24.44 -2.68
C PHE A 269 -21.45 -25.50 -1.85
N SER A 270 -21.75 -25.24 -0.57
CA SER A 270 -22.60 -26.14 0.23
C SER A 270 -23.90 -26.43 -0.52
N ASN A 271 -24.30 -27.71 -0.56
CA ASN A 271 -25.56 -28.09 -1.18
C ASN A 271 -26.78 -27.58 -0.42
N ARG A 272 -26.58 -27.19 0.85
CA ARG A 272 -27.64 -26.78 1.76
C ARG A 272 -27.83 -25.26 1.79
N CYS A 273 -26.74 -24.51 1.86
CA CYS A 273 -26.78 -23.05 2.04
C CYS A 273 -25.76 -22.29 1.19
N GLY A 274 -25.12 -22.94 0.22
CA GLY A 274 -24.17 -22.31 -0.68
C GLY A 274 -24.87 -21.41 -1.71
N ASN A 275 -24.18 -20.37 -2.18
CA ASN A 275 -24.65 -19.52 -3.28
C ASN A 275 -24.72 -20.27 -4.63
N TYR A 276 -23.91 -21.32 -4.79
CA TYR A 276 -23.78 -22.17 -5.96
C TYR A 276 -23.88 -23.65 -5.56
N PRO A 277 -25.05 -24.13 -5.12
CA PRO A 277 -25.24 -25.51 -4.71
C PRO A 277 -25.05 -26.47 -5.89
N GLY A 278 -24.68 -27.73 -5.61
CA GLY A 278 -24.44 -28.77 -6.62
C GLY A 278 -23.02 -28.79 -7.21
N ARG A 279 -22.14 -27.87 -6.80
CA ARG A 279 -20.74 -27.82 -7.26
C ARG A 279 -19.75 -28.58 -6.38
N MET A 280 -20.10 -28.83 -5.12
CA MET A 280 -19.37 -29.66 -4.17
C MET A 280 -20.16 -30.94 -3.88
N THR A 281 -19.52 -32.11 -3.89
CA THR A 281 -20.23 -33.36 -3.58
C THR A 281 -20.57 -33.46 -2.09
N PRO A 282 -21.65 -34.18 -1.70
CA PRO A 282 -22.01 -34.37 -0.29
C PRO A 282 -20.87 -34.98 0.55
N GLU A 283 -20.10 -35.92 -0.01
CA GLU A 283 -18.96 -36.53 0.68
C GLU A 283 -17.83 -35.52 0.92
N THR A 284 -17.57 -34.65 -0.06
CA THR A 284 -16.57 -33.58 0.05
C THR A 284 -17.01 -32.54 1.06
N GLU A 285 -18.29 -32.17 1.07
CA GLU A 285 -18.89 -31.26 2.05
C GLU A 285 -18.78 -31.81 3.48
N GLY A 286 -19.06 -33.11 3.67
CA GLY A 286 -18.88 -33.77 4.96
C GLY A 286 -17.43 -33.71 5.47
N LEU A 287 -16.46 -34.03 4.61
CA LEU A 287 -15.03 -33.93 4.95
C LEU A 287 -14.59 -32.49 5.23
N LEU A 288 -15.12 -31.52 4.49
CA LEU A 288 -14.87 -30.10 4.71
C LEU A 288 -15.32 -29.66 6.10
N LEU A 289 -16.53 -30.06 6.53
CA LEU A 289 -17.07 -29.75 7.85
C LEU A 289 -16.26 -30.41 8.98
N GLU A 290 -15.86 -31.68 8.81
CA GLU A 290 -14.96 -32.37 9.74
C GLU A 290 -13.63 -31.63 9.89
N THR A 291 -13.01 -31.29 8.76
CA THR A 291 -11.73 -30.57 8.73
C THR A 291 -11.84 -29.19 9.35
N LEU A 292 -12.91 -28.43 9.08
CA LEU A 292 -13.15 -27.13 9.70
C LEU A 292 -13.30 -27.25 11.21
N TRP A 293 -13.97 -28.30 11.69
CA TRP A 293 -14.16 -28.54 13.13
C TRP A 293 -12.81 -28.81 13.78
N ASP A 294 -12.04 -29.76 13.27
CA ASP A 294 -10.74 -30.14 13.84
C ASP A 294 -9.77 -28.95 13.88
N ARG A 295 -9.75 -28.14 12.81
CA ARG A 295 -8.89 -26.96 12.71
C ARG A 295 -9.28 -25.80 13.63
N THR A 296 -10.55 -25.67 13.99
CA THR A 296 -11.04 -24.51 14.74
C THR A 296 -11.44 -24.82 16.18
N ALA A 297 -11.92 -26.03 16.48
CA ALA A 297 -12.32 -26.42 17.82
C ALA A 297 -11.20 -26.23 18.84
N VAL A 298 -9.96 -26.57 18.47
CA VAL A 298 -8.81 -26.46 19.40
C VAL A 298 -8.41 -25.02 19.73
N LYS A 299 -8.68 -24.05 18.85
CA LYS A 299 -8.29 -22.64 19.02
C LYS A 299 -9.48 -21.71 19.29
N ASN A 300 -10.70 -22.23 19.24
CA ASN A 300 -11.93 -21.50 19.52
C ASN A 300 -12.31 -21.68 21.00
N ASP A 301 -11.47 -21.11 21.86
CA ASP A 301 -11.73 -21.02 23.29
C ASP A 301 -12.57 -19.76 23.57
N ILE A 302 -13.72 -19.91 24.23
CA ILE A 302 -14.66 -18.80 24.45
C ILE A 302 -14.08 -17.71 25.35
N ALA A 303 -13.13 -18.05 26.23
CA ALA A 303 -12.47 -17.09 27.10
C ALA A 303 -11.75 -16.02 26.25
N LEU A 304 -11.20 -16.38 25.09
CA LEU A 304 -10.50 -15.44 24.21
C LEU A 304 -11.40 -14.38 23.59
N ALA A 305 -12.67 -14.72 23.33
CA ALA A 305 -13.65 -13.78 22.78
C ALA A 305 -14.10 -12.71 23.80
N ARG A 306 -13.79 -12.91 25.09
CA ARG A 306 -14.19 -12.02 26.20
C ARG A 306 -13.09 -11.06 26.62
N GLU A 307 -11.99 -11.04 25.89
CA GLU A 307 -10.75 -10.37 26.25
C GLU A 307 -10.50 -9.16 25.36
N SER A 308 -9.52 -8.34 25.73
CA SER A 308 -9.24 -7.10 24.99
C SER A 308 -8.95 -7.35 23.50
N THR A 309 -9.56 -6.55 22.63
CA THR A 309 -9.30 -6.56 21.17
C THR A 309 -7.92 -6.04 20.78
N TRP A 310 -7.15 -5.55 21.78
CA TRP A 310 -5.78 -5.06 21.67
C TRP A 310 -4.74 -6.08 22.15
N TRP A 311 -5.18 -7.29 22.51
CA TRP A 311 -4.29 -8.40 22.79
C TRP A 311 -4.18 -9.30 21.57
N LEU A 312 -2.99 -9.37 21.00
CA LEU A 312 -2.74 -10.02 19.71
C LEU A 312 -1.89 -11.27 19.90
N ASP A 313 -2.37 -12.39 19.36
CA ASP A 313 -1.70 -13.68 19.38
C ASP A 313 -0.81 -13.88 18.15
N GLY A 314 0.50 -14.04 18.39
CA GLY A 314 1.45 -14.20 17.29
C GLY A 314 1.80 -12.89 16.57
N SER A 315 1.44 -12.78 15.30
CA SER A 315 1.42 -11.51 14.55
C SER A 315 -0.01 -11.12 14.20
N GLU A 316 -0.25 -9.85 13.91
CA GLU A 316 -1.60 -9.29 13.77
C GLU A 316 -2.45 -10.00 12.70
N ASN A 317 -1.86 -10.35 11.55
CA ASN A 317 -2.54 -11.13 10.52
C ASN A 317 -2.94 -12.56 10.96
N HIS A 318 -2.11 -13.24 11.77
CA HIS A 318 -2.42 -14.56 12.30
C HIS A 318 -3.48 -14.50 13.40
N ASP A 319 -3.41 -13.50 14.28
CA ASP A 319 -4.41 -13.22 15.31
C ASP A 319 -5.80 -13.00 14.68
N LEU A 320 -5.87 -12.06 13.73
CA LEU A 320 -7.12 -11.74 13.05
C LEU A 320 -7.65 -12.93 12.26
N ASN A 321 -6.78 -13.73 11.62
CA ASN A 321 -7.20 -14.97 10.96
C ASN A 321 -7.90 -15.91 11.94
N ALA A 322 -7.29 -16.20 13.09
CA ALA A 322 -7.86 -17.16 14.03
C ALA A 322 -9.22 -16.67 14.54
N LYS A 323 -9.30 -15.40 14.94
CA LYS A 323 -10.54 -14.82 15.48
C LYS A 323 -11.65 -14.71 14.44
N ALA A 324 -11.33 -14.30 13.20
CA ALA A 324 -12.29 -14.25 12.09
C ALA A 324 -12.78 -15.64 11.70
N CYS A 325 -11.88 -16.62 11.59
CA CYS A 325 -12.27 -17.99 11.32
C CYS A 325 -13.14 -18.55 12.45
N ASN A 326 -12.82 -18.27 13.71
CA ASN A 326 -13.62 -18.75 14.84
C ASN A 326 -15.05 -18.18 14.83
N LEU A 327 -15.23 -16.89 14.49
CA LEU A 327 -16.57 -16.32 14.29
C LEU A 327 -17.34 -17.09 13.19
N VAL A 328 -16.71 -17.21 12.02
CA VAL A 328 -17.37 -17.76 10.83
C VAL A 328 -17.64 -19.26 10.96
N THR A 329 -16.71 -20.05 11.50
CA THR A 329 -16.97 -21.48 11.73
C THR A 329 -17.96 -21.71 12.87
N SER A 330 -17.99 -20.88 13.91
CA SER A 330 -19.04 -20.98 14.95
C SER A 330 -20.42 -20.75 14.35
N ARG A 331 -20.56 -19.83 13.38
CA ARG A 331 -21.80 -19.66 12.61
C ARG A 331 -22.15 -20.91 11.80
N ILE A 332 -21.19 -21.45 11.04
CA ILE A 332 -21.38 -22.69 10.27
C ILE A 332 -21.92 -23.79 11.19
N PHE A 333 -21.22 -24.06 12.30
CA PHE A 333 -21.56 -25.15 13.20
C PHE A 333 -22.82 -24.91 14.02
N ARG A 334 -23.18 -23.66 14.33
CA ARG A 334 -24.48 -23.32 14.92
C ARG A 334 -25.63 -23.79 14.02
N ASP A 335 -25.44 -23.68 12.70
CA ASP A 335 -26.47 -23.97 11.70
C ASP A 335 -26.38 -25.43 11.18
N GLU A 336 -25.31 -26.17 11.47
CA GLU A 336 -25.13 -27.58 11.10
C GLU A 336 -25.69 -28.57 12.14
N PRO A 337 -26.70 -29.42 11.80
CA PRO A 337 -27.31 -30.38 12.72
C PRO A 337 -26.34 -31.28 13.46
N ASP A 338 -25.30 -31.77 12.77
CA ASP A 338 -24.33 -32.73 13.33
C ASP A 338 -23.26 -32.06 14.23
N TYR A 339 -23.26 -30.72 14.29
CA TYR A 339 -22.24 -29.93 14.99
C TYR A 339 -22.82 -28.95 16.01
N ARG A 340 -24.05 -28.48 15.84
CA ARG A 340 -24.66 -27.42 16.69
C ARG A 340 -24.70 -27.76 18.18
N ASP A 341 -24.74 -29.06 18.48
CA ASP A 341 -24.82 -29.60 19.84
C ASP A 341 -23.46 -30.08 20.38
N ARG A 342 -22.40 -30.02 19.58
CA ARG A 342 -21.03 -30.31 20.04
C ARG A 342 -20.56 -29.21 20.99
N VAL A 343 -19.84 -29.64 22.02
CA VAL A 343 -19.23 -28.76 23.02
C VAL A 343 -17.81 -28.45 22.58
N TYR A 344 -17.47 -27.16 22.54
CA TYR A 344 -16.10 -26.72 22.32
C TYR A 344 -15.25 -26.94 23.56
N PRO A 345 -13.94 -27.17 23.41
CA PRO A 345 -13.05 -27.22 24.55
C PRO A 345 -13.00 -25.89 25.34
N ASP A 346 -13.08 -25.98 26.67
CA ASP A 346 -12.85 -24.87 27.62
C ASP A 346 -11.44 -25.02 28.23
N TYR A 347 -10.42 -24.73 27.43
CA TYR A 347 -9.02 -24.98 27.82
C TYR A 347 -8.50 -23.94 28.81
N GLY A 348 -8.87 -22.67 28.64
CA GLY A 348 -8.44 -21.59 29.53
C GLY A 348 -6.95 -21.26 29.44
N PHE A 349 -6.21 -21.76 28.44
CA PHE A 349 -4.75 -21.63 28.35
C PHE A 349 -4.27 -20.27 27.83
N GLY A 350 -5.16 -19.27 27.76
CA GLY A 350 -4.85 -17.99 27.14
C GLY A 350 -4.66 -18.09 25.62
N GLY A 351 -4.24 -16.98 25.02
CA GLY A 351 -4.10 -16.87 23.57
C GLY A 351 -2.95 -17.72 23.01
N SER A 352 -2.88 -17.85 21.68
CA SER A 352 -1.76 -18.51 20.97
C SER A 352 -1.61 -20.04 21.21
N TYR A 353 -2.69 -20.75 21.55
CA TYR A 353 -2.66 -22.22 21.64
C TYR A 353 -2.40 -22.83 20.25
N HIS A 354 -1.49 -23.81 20.15
CA HIS A 354 -0.87 -24.33 18.91
C HIS A 354 -0.05 -23.33 18.09
N TYR A 355 0.19 -22.11 18.58
CA TYR A 355 1.04 -21.12 17.91
C TYR A 355 2.45 -21.09 18.51
N GLY A 356 3.41 -21.72 17.81
CA GLY A 356 4.82 -21.82 18.21
C GLY A 356 5.08 -22.87 19.31
N HIS A 357 5.92 -23.87 19.04
CA HIS A 357 6.02 -25.11 19.84
C HIS A 357 6.84 -25.05 21.17
N ALA A 358 7.18 -23.89 21.73
CA ALA A 358 8.06 -23.82 22.90
C ALA A 358 7.49 -22.98 24.05
N GLY A 359 7.45 -23.48 25.29
CA GLY A 359 7.11 -22.70 26.50
C GLY A 359 7.36 -23.45 27.81
N TYR A 360 7.63 -22.72 28.89
CA TYR A 360 7.66 -23.26 30.26
C TYR A 360 6.24 -23.39 30.80
N TYR A 361 5.86 -24.61 31.18
CA TYR A 361 4.55 -24.89 31.76
C TYR A 361 4.69 -24.91 33.29
N GLY A 362 3.89 -24.08 33.97
CA GLY A 362 3.93 -23.97 35.43
C GLY A 362 3.69 -25.31 36.17
N PRO A 363 3.89 -25.34 37.49
CA PRO A 363 3.73 -26.57 38.28
C PRO A 363 2.35 -27.22 38.07
N GLY A 364 2.32 -28.52 37.77
CA GLY A 364 1.08 -29.31 37.63
C GLY A 364 0.50 -29.39 36.22
N ILE A 365 1.12 -28.74 35.23
CA ILE A 365 0.73 -28.85 33.81
C ILE A 365 1.51 -29.99 33.15
N ASP A 366 0.80 -30.94 32.53
CA ASP A 366 1.39 -32.03 31.77
C ASP A 366 1.96 -31.49 30.43
N PRO A 367 3.30 -31.45 30.26
CA PRO A 367 3.92 -30.91 29.05
C PRO A 367 3.57 -31.71 27.78
N ALA A 368 3.20 -32.99 27.92
CA ALA A 368 2.83 -33.84 26.78
C ALA A 368 1.39 -33.59 26.29
N LYS A 369 0.56 -32.91 27.08
CA LYS A 369 -0.84 -32.60 26.75
C LYS A 369 -1.05 -31.15 26.29
N ARG A 370 0.02 -30.35 26.23
CA ARG A 370 -0.08 -28.91 26.01
C ARG A 370 0.84 -28.46 24.87
N ASN A 371 0.21 -28.00 23.78
CA ASN A 371 0.89 -27.55 22.57
C ASN A 371 0.91 -26.01 22.50
N GLY A 372 1.53 -25.32 23.47
CA GLY A 372 1.61 -23.85 23.51
C GLY A 372 0.61 -23.16 24.46
N GLY A 373 0.33 -21.87 24.20
CA GLY A 373 -0.48 -20.99 25.07
C GLY A 373 0.26 -20.41 26.29
N GLY A 374 -0.33 -19.41 26.97
CA GLY A 374 0.22 -18.74 28.17
C GLY A 374 -0.20 -19.40 29.48
N ARG A 375 0.47 -19.15 30.61
CA ARG A 375 0.30 -19.96 31.85
C ARG A 375 -1.02 -19.73 32.62
N GLY A 376 -1.97 -19.00 32.04
CA GLY A 376 -3.29 -18.73 32.62
C GLY A 376 -4.16 -19.99 32.74
N ASN A 377 -5.19 -19.86 33.59
CA ASN A 377 -6.30 -20.80 33.71
C ASN A 377 -7.60 -19.99 33.65
N LEU A 378 -7.98 -19.60 32.43
CA LEU A 378 -9.16 -18.79 32.12
C LEU A 378 -10.44 -19.64 31.92
N ALA A 379 -10.33 -20.96 32.10
CA ALA A 379 -11.46 -21.87 31.96
C ALA A 379 -12.48 -21.59 33.06
N ASP A 380 -13.76 -21.57 32.71
CA ASP A 380 -14.86 -21.31 33.63
C ASP A 380 -15.63 -22.60 34.01
N GLY A 381 -15.27 -23.72 33.40
CA GLY A 381 -15.82 -25.05 33.66
C GLY A 381 -17.21 -25.29 33.05
N ASN A 382 -17.73 -24.35 32.27
CA ASN A 382 -19.03 -24.50 31.61
C ASN A 382 -18.90 -25.16 30.23
N GLU A 383 -19.97 -25.81 29.79
CA GLU A 383 -20.05 -26.37 28.45
C GLU A 383 -20.66 -25.35 27.48
N TYR A 384 -19.89 -24.94 26.48
CA TYR A 384 -20.34 -24.02 25.44
C TYR A 384 -20.45 -24.70 24.08
N LYS A 385 -21.58 -24.47 23.42
CA LYS A 385 -21.88 -24.95 22.07
C LYS A 385 -21.62 -23.85 21.03
N ALA A 386 -21.65 -24.21 19.74
CA ALA A 386 -21.37 -23.30 18.62
C ALA A 386 -22.13 -21.96 18.68
N LYS A 387 -23.41 -21.96 19.10
CA LYS A 387 -24.19 -20.73 19.26
C LYS A 387 -23.55 -19.73 20.24
N ALA A 388 -23.08 -20.20 21.40
CA ALA A 388 -22.48 -19.34 22.41
C ALA A 388 -21.13 -18.75 21.94
N HIS A 389 -20.33 -19.54 21.24
CA HIS A 389 -19.08 -19.05 20.63
C HIS A 389 -19.35 -18.01 19.53
N TYR A 390 -20.36 -18.26 18.68
CA TYR A 390 -20.76 -17.31 17.66
C TYR A 390 -21.14 -15.96 18.27
N GLU A 391 -22.01 -15.95 19.28
CA GLU A 391 -22.46 -14.73 19.96
C GLU A 391 -21.30 -13.99 20.64
N ALA A 392 -20.37 -14.71 21.28
CA ALA A 392 -19.21 -14.12 21.92
C ALA A 392 -18.24 -13.49 20.89
N TRP A 393 -17.92 -14.20 19.81
CA TRP A 393 -17.05 -13.67 18.76
C TRP A 393 -17.69 -12.53 17.97
N LEU A 394 -19.01 -12.52 17.84
CA LEU A 394 -19.75 -11.43 17.20
C LEU A 394 -19.58 -10.12 17.97
N ILE A 395 -19.75 -10.16 19.30
CA ILE A 395 -19.49 -9.02 20.19
C ILE A 395 -18.03 -8.58 20.09
N TYR A 396 -17.10 -9.54 20.11
CA TYR A 396 -15.67 -9.27 19.96
C TYR A 396 -15.36 -8.53 18.65
N MET A 397 -15.89 -9.00 17.51
CA MET A 397 -15.59 -8.40 16.21
C MET A 397 -16.18 -7.02 16.02
N LYS A 398 -17.41 -6.77 16.52
CA LYS A 398 -17.98 -5.41 16.56
C LYS A 398 -17.06 -4.47 17.33
N SER A 399 -16.62 -4.90 18.51
CA SER A 399 -15.68 -4.15 19.36
C SER A 399 -14.32 -3.94 18.67
N TYR A 400 -13.82 -4.95 17.95
CA TYR A 400 -12.54 -4.89 17.25
C TYR A 400 -12.54 -3.77 16.20
N PHE A 401 -13.50 -3.79 15.27
CA PHE A 401 -13.53 -2.81 14.18
C PHE A 401 -13.81 -1.40 14.66
N ARG A 402 -14.73 -1.22 15.62
CA ARG A 402 -14.97 0.09 16.26
C ARG A 402 -13.71 0.62 16.92
N SER A 403 -13.04 -0.21 17.70
CA SER A 403 -11.85 0.23 18.41
C SER A 403 -10.69 0.60 17.46
N ARG A 404 -10.55 -0.07 16.31
CA ARG A 404 -9.56 0.30 15.29
C ARG A 404 -9.91 1.60 14.58
N ALA A 405 -11.19 1.87 14.30
CA ALA A 405 -11.60 3.19 13.79
C ALA A 405 -11.32 4.32 14.81
N GLU A 406 -11.51 4.04 16.11
CA GLU A 406 -11.28 5.01 17.18
C GLU A 406 -9.80 5.35 17.43
N ARG A 407 -8.87 4.40 17.23
CA ARG A 407 -7.46 4.51 17.67
C ARG A 407 -6.42 4.34 16.56
N GLY A 408 -6.81 3.86 15.39
CA GLY A 408 -5.92 3.54 14.26
C GLY A 408 -6.02 2.07 13.83
N PHE A 409 -5.73 1.81 12.55
CA PHE A 409 -5.94 0.51 11.89
C PHE A 409 -5.14 -0.67 12.48
N PHE A 410 -3.92 -0.84 11.97
CA PHE A 410 -3.11 -2.04 12.10
C PHE A 410 -1.70 -1.68 12.58
N LEU A 411 -1.10 -2.57 13.37
CA LEU A 411 0.32 -2.53 13.72
C LEU A 411 1.19 -2.97 12.55
N GLU A 412 0.74 -3.93 11.75
CA GLU A 412 1.32 -4.27 10.44
C GLU A 412 0.90 -3.22 9.40
N TYR A 413 1.13 -1.96 9.76
CA TYR A 413 0.66 -0.76 9.10
C TYR A 413 1.25 -0.61 7.70
N ALA A 414 0.36 -0.47 6.71
CA ALA A 414 0.72 -0.24 5.32
C ALA A 414 1.74 -1.26 4.77
N SER A 415 1.79 -2.46 5.35
CA SER A 415 2.74 -3.48 4.96
C SER A 415 2.42 -3.99 3.55
N PRO A 416 3.37 -3.97 2.61
CA PRO A 416 3.09 -4.50 1.28
C PRO A 416 2.83 -6.02 1.34
N GLY A 417 3.61 -6.78 2.12
CA GLY A 417 3.44 -8.24 2.18
C GLY A 417 2.20 -8.69 2.96
N TYR A 418 1.86 -7.98 4.03
CA TYR A 418 0.88 -8.46 5.03
C TYR A 418 -0.54 -7.94 4.81
N THR A 419 -0.71 -6.79 4.16
CA THR A 419 -2.04 -6.17 3.95
C THR A 419 -3.05 -7.12 3.30
N LYS A 420 -2.66 -7.86 2.26
CA LYS A 420 -3.55 -8.83 1.59
C LYS A 420 -3.98 -9.99 2.49
N HIS A 421 -3.15 -10.38 3.45
CA HIS A 421 -3.52 -11.42 4.42
C HIS A 421 -4.51 -10.88 5.45
N THR A 422 -4.29 -9.67 5.96
CA THR A 422 -5.18 -9.02 6.91
C THR A 422 -6.54 -8.72 6.29
N LEU A 423 -6.58 -8.11 5.11
CA LEU A 423 -7.83 -7.77 4.42
C LEU A 423 -8.62 -8.99 3.97
N ASN A 424 -7.97 -10.12 3.66
CA ASN A 424 -8.65 -11.41 3.44
C ASN A 424 -9.53 -11.81 4.65
N MET A 425 -9.10 -11.49 5.88
CA MET A 425 -9.85 -11.79 7.09
C MET A 425 -10.95 -10.75 7.36
N VAL A 426 -10.68 -9.47 7.05
CA VAL A 426 -11.71 -8.42 7.11
C VAL A 426 -12.85 -8.77 6.14
N ASP A 427 -12.53 -9.14 4.91
CA ASP A 427 -13.48 -9.62 3.90
C ASP A 427 -14.27 -10.85 4.39
N LEU A 428 -13.60 -11.82 5.02
CA LEU A 428 -14.25 -13.01 5.53
C LEU A 428 -15.34 -12.65 6.55
N VAL A 429 -15.07 -11.70 7.45
CA VAL A 429 -16.06 -11.22 8.42
C VAL A 429 -17.17 -10.42 7.74
N TYR A 430 -16.82 -9.54 6.80
CA TYR A 430 -17.75 -8.74 6.02
C TYR A 430 -18.80 -9.61 5.31
N GLN A 431 -18.36 -10.66 4.61
CA GLN A 431 -19.24 -11.53 3.82
C GLN A 431 -19.97 -12.58 4.66
N TYR A 432 -19.30 -13.17 5.66
CA TYR A 432 -19.76 -14.44 6.24
C TYR A 432 -20.04 -14.38 7.75
N SER A 433 -20.01 -13.21 8.39
CA SER A 433 -20.42 -13.06 9.80
C SER A 433 -21.90 -13.32 10.06
N GLY A 434 -22.77 -13.02 9.08
CA GLY A 434 -24.22 -13.24 9.18
C GLY A 434 -24.95 -12.30 10.13
N ASP A 435 -24.38 -11.14 10.41
CA ASP A 435 -24.95 -10.08 11.25
C ASP A 435 -24.90 -8.75 10.50
N GLU A 436 -26.05 -8.09 10.37
CA GLU A 436 -26.24 -6.89 9.52
C GLU A 436 -25.46 -5.68 10.08
N GLU A 437 -25.48 -5.49 11.41
CA GLU A 437 -24.73 -4.43 12.08
C GLU A 437 -23.21 -4.60 11.89
N LEU A 438 -22.68 -5.82 12.05
CA LEU A 438 -21.27 -6.09 11.82
C LEU A 438 -20.90 -5.93 10.33
N HIS A 439 -21.80 -6.31 9.41
CA HIS A 439 -21.58 -6.10 7.98
C HIS A 439 -21.44 -4.61 7.65
N GLU A 440 -22.34 -3.76 8.15
CA GLU A 440 -22.27 -2.29 8.00
C GLU A 440 -20.99 -1.72 8.61
N VAL A 441 -20.67 -2.07 9.86
CA VAL A 441 -19.45 -1.61 10.54
C VAL A 441 -18.18 -1.99 9.76
N VAL A 442 -18.12 -3.19 9.19
CA VAL A 442 -16.95 -3.63 8.41
C VAL A 442 -16.92 -2.95 7.04
N GLY A 443 -18.07 -2.68 6.41
CA GLY A 443 -18.16 -1.90 5.17
C GLY A 443 -17.64 -0.47 5.35
N ASP A 444 -18.02 0.19 6.44
CA ASP A 444 -17.50 1.50 6.83
C ASP A 444 -16.00 1.43 7.14
N PHE A 445 -15.55 0.36 7.81
CA PHE A 445 -14.13 0.14 8.09
C PHE A 445 -13.30 -0.03 6.82
N LEU A 446 -13.80 -0.75 5.80
CA LEU A 446 -13.17 -0.85 4.49
C LEU A 446 -13.13 0.51 3.77
N THR A 447 -14.20 1.30 3.86
CA THR A 447 -14.24 2.68 3.35
C THR A 447 -13.15 3.53 3.99
N LEU A 448 -13.04 3.47 5.31
CA LEU A 448 -12.02 4.19 6.08
C LEU A 448 -10.60 3.77 5.67
N PHE A 449 -10.34 2.46 5.56
CA PHE A 449 -9.05 1.92 5.12
C PHE A 449 -8.65 2.47 3.74
N TRP A 450 -9.57 2.43 2.78
CA TRP A 450 -9.31 2.90 1.43
C TRP A 450 -9.21 4.42 1.32
N ALA A 451 -9.94 5.19 2.14
CA ALA A 451 -9.79 6.64 2.23
C ALA A 451 -8.41 7.05 2.78
N GLU A 452 -7.89 6.30 3.77
CA GLU A 452 -6.51 6.50 4.22
C GLU A 452 -5.53 6.16 3.10
N TRP A 453 -5.68 5.01 2.44
CA TRP A 453 -4.83 4.62 1.34
C TRP A 453 -4.83 5.68 0.22
N ALA A 454 -5.99 6.15 -0.22
CA ALA A 454 -6.14 7.07 -1.34
C ALA A 454 -5.45 8.42 -1.09
N GLN A 455 -5.49 8.94 0.13
CA GLN A 455 -4.86 10.23 0.41
C GLN A 455 -3.32 10.15 0.44
N VAL A 456 -2.74 9.02 0.89
CA VAL A 456 -1.27 8.91 0.98
C VAL A 456 -0.63 8.22 -0.21
N SER A 457 -1.42 7.78 -1.19
CA SER A 457 -0.95 7.10 -2.39
C SER A 457 -0.78 8.06 -3.56
N ILE A 458 0.21 7.76 -4.39
CA ILE A 458 0.56 8.49 -5.61
C ILE A 458 0.89 7.49 -6.71
N SER A 459 0.21 7.57 -7.85
CA SER A 459 0.37 6.63 -8.98
C SER A 459 0.21 5.16 -8.57
N GLY A 460 -0.79 4.86 -7.74
CA GLY A 460 -1.00 3.55 -7.11
C GLY A 460 0.01 3.21 -5.99
N VAL A 461 1.12 3.92 -5.88
CA VAL A 461 2.13 3.63 -4.87
C VAL A 461 1.75 4.28 -3.55
N ARG A 462 1.54 3.45 -2.52
CA ARG A 462 1.34 3.95 -1.16
C ARG A 462 2.61 4.62 -0.62
N GLY A 463 2.53 5.92 -0.34
CA GLY A 463 3.53 6.72 0.36
C GLY A 463 3.54 6.52 1.88
N GLY A 464 4.27 7.38 2.60
CA GLY A 464 4.26 7.43 4.07
C GLY A 464 4.86 6.21 4.78
N PRO A 465 4.89 6.22 6.13
CA PRO A 465 5.55 5.20 6.92
C PRO A 465 4.91 3.82 6.76
N LYS A 466 5.72 2.76 6.89
CA LYS A 466 5.24 1.37 6.86
C LYS A 466 5.96 0.54 7.90
N THR A 467 5.31 -0.49 8.40
CA THR A 467 5.93 -1.55 9.21
C THR A 467 5.79 -2.87 8.48
N ARG A 468 6.60 -3.87 8.86
CA ARG A 468 6.64 -5.19 8.21
C ARG A 468 6.92 -5.10 6.71
N HIS A 469 7.66 -4.08 6.29
CA HIS A 469 8.21 -3.95 4.95
C HIS A 469 9.65 -4.44 5.00
N HIS A 470 9.90 -5.65 4.52
CA HIS A 470 11.19 -6.32 4.65
C HIS A 470 11.92 -6.41 3.30
N HIS A 471 13.26 -6.43 3.35
CA HIS A 471 14.20 -6.81 2.27
C HIS A 471 14.21 -5.97 0.97
N THR A 472 13.18 -5.17 0.70
CA THR A 472 13.12 -4.30 -0.49
C THR A 472 12.62 -2.93 -0.07
N VAL A 473 13.15 -1.90 -0.71
CA VAL A 473 12.66 -0.51 -0.61
C VAL A 473 11.42 -0.26 -1.49
N TYR A 474 11.17 -1.18 -2.43
CA TYR A 474 10.13 -1.16 -3.43
C TYR A 474 9.27 -2.42 -3.38
N ARG A 475 7.99 -2.26 -3.04
CA ARG A 475 6.99 -3.31 -3.19
C ARG A 475 5.60 -2.70 -3.21
N ASN A 476 4.80 -3.03 -4.22
CA ASN A 476 3.45 -2.50 -4.36
C ASN A 476 2.38 -3.59 -4.48
N ASP A 477 2.30 -4.46 -3.48
CA ASP A 477 1.26 -5.48 -3.39
C ASP A 477 -0.14 -4.85 -3.23
N ALA A 478 -0.29 -3.63 -2.70
CA ALA A 478 -1.62 -3.02 -2.54
C ALA A 478 -2.31 -2.67 -3.88
N ASN A 479 -1.53 -2.44 -4.95
CA ASN A 479 -2.07 -2.18 -6.30
C ASN A 479 -3.05 -3.26 -6.75
N GLY A 480 -2.66 -4.54 -6.65
CA GLY A 480 -3.53 -5.63 -7.06
C GLY A 480 -4.86 -5.74 -6.31
N LEU A 481 -5.03 -5.03 -5.17
CA LEU A 481 -6.32 -4.93 -4.47
C LEU A 481 -7.13 -3.71 -4.95
N ILE A 482 -6.53 -2.52 -4.93
CA ILE A 482 -7.24 -1.28 -5.28
C ILE A 482 -7.55 -1.19 -6.77
N ASP A 483 -6.66 -1.68 -7.65
CA ASP A 483 -6.81 -1.59 -9.11
C ASP A 483 -8.12 -2.25 -9.53
N PHE A 484 -8.47 -3.41 -8.94
CA PHE A 484 -9.75 -4.07 -9.20
C PHE A 484 -10.95 -3.21 -8.80
N HIS A 485 -10.89 -2.50 -7.68
CA HIS A 485 -11.96 -1.59 -7.28
C HIS A 485 -12.05 -0.36 -8.19
N LEU A 486 -10.92 0.07 -8.77
CA LEU A 486 -10.83 1.20 -9.71
C LEU A 486 -11.08 0.83 -11.19
N GLY A 487 -11.50 -0.41 -11.48
CA GLY A 487 -11.83 -0.86 -12.84
C GLY A 487 -10.74 -1.68 -13.56
N GLY A 488 -9.55 -1.79 -12.98
CA GLY A 488 -8.43 -2.61 -13.48
C GLY A 488 -8.67 -4.12 -13.39
N ALA A 489 -7.73 -4.93 -13.89
CA ALA A 489 -7.88 -6.39 -13.95
C ALA A 489 -8.08 -7.05 -12.57
N GLY A 490 -8.79 -8.19 -12.54
CA GLY A 490 -8.91 -9.02 -11.35
C GLY A 490 -7.72 -9.95 -11.15
N ASN A 491 -7.48 -10.38 -9.90
CA ASN A 491 -6.50 -11.40 -9.56
C ASN A 491 -7.14 -12.49 -8.69
N ALA A 492 -7.35 -13.68 -9.24
CA ALA A 492 -7.89 -14.83 -8.52
C ALA A 492 -6.82 -15.77 -7.95
N GLY A 493 -5.55 -15.36 -7.96
CA GLY A 493 -4.44 -16.13 -7.41
C GLY A 493 -4.49 -16.24 -5.88
N VAL A 494 -3.56 -17.03 -5.34
CA VAL A 494 -3.41 -17.22 -3.89
C VAL A 494 -3.26 -15.86 -3.21
N TRP A 495 -4.09 -15.63 -2.18
CA TRP A 495 -4.18 -14.38 -1.41
C TRP A 495 -4.93 -13.22 -2.06
N TRP A 496 -5.51 -13.38 -3.25
CA TRP A 496 -6.17 -12.28 -3.97
C TRP A 496 -7.63 -12.58 -4.34
N TYR A 497 -7.97 -13.86 -4.56
CA TYR A 497 -9.33 -14.30 -4.98
C TYR A 497 -10.48 -13.73 -4.14
N TRP A 498 -10.26 -13.48 -2.84
CA TRP A 498 -11.27 -12.96 -1.93
C TRP A 498 -11.73 -11.55 -2.33
N ASN A 499 -10.85 -10.74 -2.92
CA ASN A 499 -11.14 -9.37 -3.34
C ASN A 499 -12.19 -9.32 -4.48
N LEU A 500 -12.38 -10.43 -5.18
CA LEU A 500 -13.25 -10.55 -6.35
C LEU A 500 -14.68 -10.99 -6.01
N ILE A 501 -14.86 -11.64 -4.86
CA ILE A 501 -16.10 -12.34 -4.50
C ILE A 501 -16.93 -11.58 -3.46
N ASN A 502 -16.51 -10.39 -3.08
CA ASN A 502 -17.30 -9.50 -2.23
C ASN A 502 -18.11 -8.48 -3.05
N ASP A 503 -19.13 -7.93 -2.40
CA ASP A 503 -20.03 -6.90 -2.93
C ASP A 503 -19.64 -5.47 -2.52
N TYR A 504 -18.55 -5.27 -1.78
CA TYR A 504 -18.10 -3.95 -1.38
C TYR A 504 -17.80 -3.06 -2.60
N ARG A 505 -18.19 -1.77 -2.52
CA ARG A 505 -17.93 -0.74 -3.54
C ARG A 505 -17.26 0.46 -2.90
N LEU A 506 -16.22 0.97 -3.57
CA LEU A 506 -15.59 2.22 -3.15
C LEU A 506 -16.58 3.39 -3.30
N PRO A 507 -16.75 4.22 -2.25
CA PRO A 507 -17.54 5.44 -2.38
C PRO A 507 -16.88 6.46 -3.32
N TRP A 508 -17.69 7.31 -3.95
CA TRP A 508 -17.24 8.35 -4.89
C TRP A 508 -16.11 9.23 -4.33
N ALA A 509 -16.12 9.55 -3.03
CA ALA A 509 -15.10 10.37 -2.39
C ALA A 509 -13.73 9.69 -2.41
N VAL A 510 -13.71 8.36 -2.21
CA VAL A 510 -12.47 7.58 -2.22
C VAL A 510 -11.93 7.44 -3.63
N TRP A 511 -12.81 7.28 -4.63
CA TRP A 511 -12.42 7.33 -6.04
C TRP A 511 -11.79 8.67 -6.41
N GLY A 512 -12.47 9.78 -6.12
CA GLY A 512 -11.96 11.12 -6.42
C GLY A 512 -10.61 11.36 -5.73
N MET A 513 -10.49 10.97 -4.46
CA MET A 513 -9.22 11.05 -3.74
C MET A 513 -8.13 10.12 -4.28
N ALA A 514 -8.46 9.01 -4.93
CA ALA A 514 -7.46 8.09 -5.47
C ALA A 514 -6.92 8.59 -6.82
N LEU A 515 -7.78 9.20 -7.63
CA LEU A 515 -7.49 9.56 -9.02
C LEU A 515 -7.11 11.03 -9.23
N ASP A 516 -7.44 11.93 -8.31
CA ASP A 516 -7.23 13.38 -8.53
C ASP A 516 -6.11 13.91 -7.64
N ARG A 517 -4.85 13.80 -8.10
CA ARG A 517 -3.69 14.30 -7.35
C ARG A 517 -3.60 15.81 -7.33
N ASP A 518 -3.79 16.45 -8.47
CA ASP A 518 -3.72 17.90 -8.59
C ASP A 518 -4.82 18.59 -7.78
N GLY A 519 -6.06 18.10 -7.83
CA GLY A 519 -7.19 18.62 -7.05
C GLY A 519 -7.05 18.41 -5.54
N MET A 520 -6.25 17.42 -5.11
CA MET A 520 -5.90 17.27 -3.69
C MET A 520 -4.75 18.19 -3.24
N GLY A 521 -3.95 18.72 -4.15
CA GLY A 521 -2.90 19.70 -3.85
C GLY A 521 -1.88 19.22 -2.81
N CYS A 522 -1.36 20.17 -2.01
CA CYS A 522 -0.34 19.90 -1.00
C CYS A 522 -0.92 19.95 0.42
N TYR A 523 -0.65 18.92 1.23
CA TYR A 523 -1.13 18.86 2.61
C TYR A 523 -0.31 17.90 3.47
N SER A 524 -0.45 18.04 4.80
CA SER A 524 0.05 17.06 5.75
C SER A 524 -1.07 16.13 6.20
N TYR A 525 -0.76 14.84 6.27
CA TYR A 525 -1.54 13.86 7.01
C TYR A 525 -0.77 13.44 8.26
N ARG A 526 -1.40 13.62 9.41
CA ARG A 526 -0.90 13.17 10.71
C ARG A 526 -1.89 12.20 11.34
N ALA A 527 -1.37 11.18 12.00
CA ALA A 527 -2.18 10.18 12.66
C ALA A 527 -1.48 9.68 13.92
N ARG A 528 -2.21 9.67 15.04
CA ARG A 528 -1.76 8.95 16.23
C ARG A 528 -1.74 7.46 15.92
N GLY A 529 -0.55 6.90 15.89
CA GLY A 529 -0.29 5.51 15.56
C GLY A 529 -0.36 4.60 16.77
N ILE A 530 -0.73 3.36 16.53
CA ILE A 530 -0.69 2.25 17.49
C ILE A 530 0.63 1.51 17.40
N GLY A 531 0.94 0.70 18.42
CA GLY A 531 2.04 -0.27 18.37
C GLY A 531 2.97 -0.26 19.57
N GLU A 532 2.80 0.68 20.49
CA GLU A 532 3.48 0.69 21.77
C GLU A 532 2.99 -0.49 22.63
N GLU A 533 3.90 -1.15 23.36
CA GLU A 533 3.56 -2.18 24.34
C GLU A 533 3.31 -1.54 25.71
N GLU A 534 2.45 -2.15 26.52
CA GLU A 534 2.30 -1.77 27.93
C GLU A 534 3.63 -1.91 28.72
N ASN A 535 3.98 -0.87 29.50
CA ASN A 535 5.16 -0.88 30.38
C ASN A 535 4.95 -1.70 31.67
N HIS A 536 4.41 -2.90 31.58
CA HIS A 536 4.06 -3.69 32.75
C HIS A 536 4.64 -5.10 32.67
N LEU A 537 5.57 -5.39 33.59
CA LEU A 537 6.20 -6.71 33.75
C LEU A 537 5.97 -7.26 35.16
N PRO A 538 5.64 -8.56 35.31
CA PRO A 538 5.39 -9.52 34.23
C PRO A 538 4.07 -9.22 33.49
N ARG A 539 3.96 -9.73 32.26
CA ARG A 539 2.68 -9.72 31.52
C ARG A 539 1.57 -10.45 32.31
N PRO A 540 0.29 -10.13 32.09
CA PRO A 540 -0.82 -10.88 32.68
C PRO A 540 -0.71 -12.39 32.42
N LEU A 541 -1.14 -13.20 33.39
CA LEU A 541 -1.17 -14.65 33.23
C LEU A 541 -2.05 -15.05 32.03
N GLY A 542 -1.55 -15.93 31.17
CA GLY A 542 -2.22 -16.31 29.92
C GLY A 542 -1.86 -15.41 28.74
N ARG A 543 -1.19 -14.28 28.98
CA ARG A 543 -0.77 -13.29 27.97
C ARG A 543 0.72 -13.22 27.77
N GLU A 544 1.50 -14.13 28.37
CA GLU A 544 2.95 -14.18 28.17
C GLU A 544 3.34 -14.36 26.70
N ARG A 545 2.43 -14.91 25.89
CA ARG A 545 2.59 -15.13 24.46
C ARG A 545 1.80 -14.18 23.57
N SER A 546 1.08 -13.24 24.15
CA SER A 546 0.34 -12.25 23.39
C SER A 546 1.12 -10.93 23.43
N LEU A 547 1.05 -10.19 22.33
CA LEU A 547 1.38 -8.78 22.32
C LEU A 547 0.25 -8.02 23.03
N VAL A 548 0.61 -7.19 23.99
CA VAL A 548 -0.32 -6.35 24.75
C VAL A 548 -0.10 -4.90 24.34
N VAL A 549 -1.02 -4.36 23.54
CA VAL A 549 -0.87 -3.03 22.94
C VAL A 549 -1.39 -1.93 23.86
N ASP A 550 -0.54 -0.96 24.18
CA ASP A 550 -0.96 0.29 24.78
C ASP A 550 -1.68 1.14 23.72
N THR A 551 -2.98 1.32 23.92
CA THR A 551 -3.79 2.08 22.97
C THR A 551 -3.49 3.57 23.02
N ASP A 552 -3.03 4.11 24.15
CA ASP A 552 -2.56 5.48 24.31
C ASP A 552 -1.10 5.65 23.81
N SER A 553 -0.72 4.82 22.82
CA SER A 553 0.54 4.84 22.10
C SER A 553 1.00 6.24 21.68
N ARG A 554 2.32 6.44 21.78
CA ARG A 554 3.01 7.71 21.50
C ARG A 554 3.83 7.63 20.21
N PHE A 555 3.30 6.94 19.21
CA PHE A 555 3.82 6.93 17.85
C PHE A 555 3.02 7.90 17.00
N LEU A 556 3.67 8.85 16.35
CA LEU A 556 3.04 9.85 15.49
C LEU A 556 3.45 9.60 14.03
N LYS A 557 2.50 9.14 13.22
CA LYS A 557 2.70 9.03 11.78
C LYS A 557 2.54 10.40 11.15
N SER A 558 3.47 10.77 10.29
CA SER A 558 3.48 12.07 9.61
C SER A 558 3.89 11.86 8.16
N THR A 559 3.06 12.32 7.24
CA THR A 559 3.34 12.28 5.79
C THR A 559 2.95 13.62 5.20
N TYR A 560 3.82 14.19 4.38
CA TYR A 560 3.54 15.33 3.54
C TYR A 560 3.27 14.80 2.14
N ILE A 561 2.16 15.24 1.58
CA ILE A 561 1.62 14.77 0.32
C ILE A 561 1.57 15.96 -0.63
N THR A 562 2.03 15.74 -1.85
CA THR A 562 1.96 16.67 -2.97
C THR A 562 1.55 15.89 -4.23
N PRO A 563 1.18 16.57 -5.32
CA PRO A 563 0.94 15.89 -6.59
C PRO A 563 2.17 15.19 -7.19
N ASP A 564 3.38 15.56 -6.76
CA ASP A 564 4.63 15.09 -7.39
C ASP A 564 5.43 14.11 -6.50
N TYR A 565 5.18 14.12 -5.19
CA TYR A 565 5.85 13.22 -4.24
C TYR A 565 5.09 13.08 -2.92
N THR A 566 5.44 12.02 -2.18
CA THR A 566 5.14 11.89 -0.75
C THR A 566 6.43 11.76 0.05
N LEU A 567 6.50 12.40 1.22
CA LEU A 567 7.60 12.28 2.18
C LEU A 567 7.00 11.94 3.55
N GLY A 568 7.46 10.87 4.20
CA GLY A 568 6.86 10.50 5.48
C GLY A 568 7.65 9.55 6.35
N THR A 569 7.29 9.55 7.64
CA THR A 569 7.90 8.75 8.69
C THR A 569 6.89 8.49 9.82
N GLN A 570 7.21 7.52 10.68
CA GLN A 570 6.60 7.41 12.00
C GLN A 570 7.62 7.95 13.01
N MET A 571 7.28 9.07 13.65
CA MET A 571 8.05 9.65 14.73
C MET A 571 7.66 8.96 16.03
N ASP A 572 8.64 8.40 16.73
CA ASP A 572 8.40 7.71 18.00
C ASP A 572 8.79 8.62 19.17
N HIS A 573 7.99 8.58 20.25
CA HIS A 573 8.40 9.21 21.49
C HIS A 573 9.72 8.58 21.99
N PRO A 574 10.72 9.36 22.44
CA PRO A 574 12.04 8.82 22.82
C PRO A 574 12.03 7.78 23.97
N SER A 575 10.97 7.77 24.76
CA SER A 575 10.72 6.78 25.83
C SER A 575 9.59 5.80 25.50
N ALA A 576 9.25 5.64 24.22
CA ALA A 576 8.25 4.67 23.81
C ALA A 576 8.74 3.23 24.01
N ILE A 577 7.81 2.32 24.20
CA ILE A 577 8.08 0.90 24.43
C ILE A 577 7.67 0.12 23.21
N HIS A 578 8.65 -0.40 22.51
CA HIS A 578 8.38 -1.09 21.27
C HIS A 578 7.98 -2.56 21.49
N SER A 579 7.10 -3.04 20.63
CA SER A 579 6.78 -4.46 20.46
C SER A 579 7.59 -5.07 19.31
N HIS A 580 7.56 -6.41 19.15
CA HIS A 580 8.24 -7.08 18.04
C HIS A 580 7.69 -6.69 16.68
N LEU A 581 6.43 -6.27 16.58
CA LEU A 581 5.83 -5.82 15.32
C LEU A 581 6.21 -4.37 15.00
N SER A 582 6.28 -3.50 16.01
CA SER A 582 6.56 -2.07 15.80
C SER A 582 8.01 -1.76 15.38
N ILE A 583 8.96 -2.65 15.68
CA ILE A 583 10.37 -2.51 15.29
C ILE A 583 10.72 -3.16 13.95
N SER A 584 9.83 -4.02 13.43
CA SER A 584 10.13 -4.86 12.28
C SER A 584 9.86 -4.17 10.95
N GLY A 585 10.86 -4.15 10.06
CA GLY A 585 10.72 -3.71 8.67
C GLY A 585 10.14 -2.31 8.52
N ARG A 586 10.84 -1.28 8.99
CA ARG A 586 10.37 0.10 8.99
C ARG A 586 10.75 0.83 7.72
N TRP A 587 9.73 1.26 6.98
CA TRP A 587 9.90 2.09 5.80
C TRP A 587 9.64 3.56 6.16
N ASN A 588 10.60 4.42 5.84
CA ASN A 588 10.53 5.87 5.97
C ASN A 588 11.10 6.51 4.71
N GLY A 589 10.75 7.75 4.41
CA GLY A 589 11.39 8.51 3.34
C GLY A 589 10.42 8.93 2.25
N MET A 590 10.93 9.00 1.02
CA MET A 590 10.30 9.71 -0.09
C MET A 590 9.91 8.78 -1.24
N THR A 591 8.76 9.03 -1.85
CA THR A 591 8.27 8.37 -3.09
C THR A 591 7.89 9.45 -4.10
N PHE A 592 8.32 9.28 -5.34
CA PHE A 592 8.08 10.23 -6.45
C PHE A 592 6.92 9.73 -7.33
N ALA A 593 6.12 10.64 -7.88
CA ALA A 593 4.96 10.30 -8.72
C ALA A 593 5.37 9.64 -10.05
N GLN A 594 6.45 10.16 -10.64
CA GLN A 594 6.90 9.83 -11.99
C GLN A 594 7.33 8.37 -12.16
N SER A 595 7.71 7.71 -11.07
CA SER A 595 8.16 6.34 -11.12
C SER A 595 8.03 5.68 -9.77
N ALA A 596 7.51 4.46 -9.81
CA ALA A 596 7.40 3.62 -8.64
C ALA A 596 8.78 3.23 -8.06
N GLU A 597 9.85 3.30 -8.87
CA GLU A 597 11.24 2.97 -8.51
C GLU A 597 12.02 4.16 -7.94
N SER A 598 11.66 5.40 -8.28
CA SER A 598 12.31 6.61 -7.75
C SER A 598 11.91 6.83 -6.29
N ARG A 599 12.82 6.50 -5.36
CA ARG A 599 12.60 6.62 -3.91
C ARG A 599 13.88 7.00 -3.18
N ILE A 600 13.72 7.55 -1.99
CA ILE A 600 14.82 7.81 -1.05
C ILE A 600 14.45 7.16 0.28
N VAL A 601 15.21 6.14 0.69
CA VAL A 601 14.85 5.29 1.83
C VAL A 601 16.10 5.00 2.68
N PRO A 602 16.08 5.24 4.00
CA PRO A 602 17.15 4.79 4.88
C PRO A 602 17.08 3.27 5.04
N VAL A 603 18.23 2.61 4.96
CA VAL A 603 18.36 1.16 5.03
C VAL A 603 19.49 0.77 5.97
N SER A 604 19.40 -0.39 6.59
CA SER A 604 20.58 -1.01 7.22
C SER A 604 21.33 -1.88 6.22
N LEU A 605 22.64 -2.02 6.45
CA LEU A 605 23.55 -2.76 5.60
C LEU A 605 24.10 -3.95 6.40
N PRO A 606 23.35 -5.06 6.48
CA PRO A 606 23.75 -6.22 7.28
C PRO A 606 25.03 -6.84 6.72
N GLU A 607 25.94 -7.22 7.63
CA GLU A 607 27.15 -7.95 7.26
C GLU A 607 26.90 -9.47 7.24
N GLY A 608 27.43 -10.14 6.22
CA GLY A 608 27.41 -11.60 6.14
C GLY A 608 26.10 -12.19 5.59
N LEU A 609 25.86 -13.45 5.93
CA LEU A 609 24.68 -14.20 5.48
C LEU A 609 23.58 -14.07 6.53
N ASN A 610 22.35 -13.86 6.06
CA ASN A 610 21.16 -13.93 6.90
C ASN A 610 20.92 -15.36 7.41
N LYS A 611 19.89 -15.55 8.25
CA LYS A 611 19.54 -16.87 8.81
C LYS A 611 19.19 -17.95 7.76
N LYS A 612 18.91 -17.55 6.52
CA LYS A 612 18.65 -18.45 5.38
C LYS A 612 19.91 -18.72 4.54
N GLY A 613 21.08 -18.23 4.96
CA GLY A 613 22.33 -18.37 4.22
C GLY A 613 22.44 -17.45 3.00
N GLN A 614 21.63 -16.39 2.91
CA GLN A 614 21.61 -15.45 1.79
C GLN A 614 22.24 -14.13 2.19
N LYS A 615 23.01 -13.51 1.28
CA LYS A 615 23.50 -12.14 1.47
C LYS A 615 22.43 -11.17 0.98
N ASN A 616 21.98 -10.28 1.86
CA ASN A 616 21.09 -9.17 1.50
C ASN A 616 21.96 -7.91 1.34
N PRO A 617 21.85 -7.16 0.23
CA PRO A 617 22.63 -5.92 0.05
C PRO A 617 22.22 -4.85 1.06
N TYR A 618 20.96 -4.87 1.51
CA TYR A 618 20.40 -3.98 2.51
C TYR A 618 19.14 -4.61 3.14
N GLU A 619 18.70 -4.05 4.27
CA GLU A 619 17.46 -4.39 4.96
C GLU A 619 16.74 -3.13 5.49
N LEU A 620 15.48 -3.29 5.89
CA LEU A 620 14.68 -2.25 6.55
C LEU A 620 14.54 -2.53 8.06
N GLU A 621 15.44 -3.35 8.61
CA GLU A 621 15.42 -3.83 10.00
C GLU A 621 16.28 -2.93 10.90
N ALA A 622 16.03 -1.62 10.84
CA ALA A 622 16.70 -0.62 11.67
C ALA A 622 15.69 0.34 12.30
N MET A 623 16.02 0.78 13.52
CA MET A 623 15.25 1.77 14.26
C MET A 623 15.86 3.15 14.05
N PHE A 624 15.02 4.12 13.75
CA PHE A 624 15.42 5.50 13.52
C PHE A 624 14.68 6.43 14.48
N GLN A 625 15.40 7.41 15.01
CA GLN A 625 14.80 8.60 15.58
C GLN A 625 14.58 9.58 14.44
N THR A 626 13.34 10.05 14.28
CA THR A 626 12.95 10.90 13.17
C THR A 626 12.18 12.12 13.65
N VAL A 627 12.27 13.20 12.88
CA VAL A 627 11.45 14.40 13.01
C VAL A 627 11.10 14.90 11.61
N HIS A 628 9.82 15.22 11.40
CA HIS A 628 9.29 15.49 10.08
C HIS A 628 8.34 16.69 10.10
N HIS A 629 8.60 17.63 9.21
CA HIS A 629 7.71 18.75 8.94
C HIS A 629 7.69 19.04 7.44
N GLU A 630 6.53 18.80 6.81
CA GLU A 630 6.29 19.12 5.39
C GLU A 630 7.40 18.59 4.47
N GLN A 631 8.21 19.47 3.90
CA GLN A 631 9.23 19.14 2.92
C GLN A 631 10.52 18.59 3.56
N THR A 632 10.65 18.65 4.89
CA THR A 632 11.87 18.31 5.62
C THR A 632 11.68 17.08 6.51
N LEU A 633 12.50 16.05 6.28
CA LEU A 633 12.66 14.89 7.16
C LEU A 633 14.12 14.83 7.67
N ILE A 634 14.29 14.78 8.99
CA ILE A 634 15.58 14.47 9.60
C ILE A 634 15.48 13.10 10.28
N LEU A 635 16.46 12.23 10.03
CA LEU A 635 16.52 10.90 10.62
C LEU A 635 17.93 10.53 11.05
N GLN A 636 18.02 9.68 12.07
CA GLN A 636 19.26 9.09 12.56
C GLN A 636 18.96 7.70 13.09
N GLN A 637 19.84 6.72 12.92
CA GLN A 637 19.68 5.44 13.61
C GLN A 637 19.63 5.67 15.12
N SER A 638 18.60 5.13 15.77
CA SER A 638 18.38 5.25 17.20
C SER A 638 19.52 4.58 17.98
N ARG A 639 20.25 5.36 18.78
CA ARG A 639 21.33 4.84 19.63
C ARG A 639 20.84 3.86 20.70
N ARG A 640 19.64 4.11 21.23
CA ARG A 640 18.97 3.28 22.24
C ARG A 640 17.47 3.39 22.07
N TRP A 641 16.79 2.29 22.35
CA TRP A 641 15.34 2.16 22.41
C TRP A 641 15.01 1.01 23.36
N TYR A 642 13.78 0.95 23.84
CA TYR A 642 13.34 -0.08 24.77
C TYR A 642 12.21 -0.89 24.15
N ALA A 643 12.23 -2.20 24.36
CA ALA A 643 11.19 -3.08 23.84
C ALA A 643 10.86 -4.20 24.80
N VAL A 644 9.60 -4.64 24.73
CA VAL A 644 9.03 -5.70 25.54
C VAL A 644 8.41 -6.70 24.57
N HIS A 645 8.85 -7.96 24.59
CA HIS A 645 8.45 -8.97 23.60
C HIS A 645 7.77 -10.17 24.26
N PRO A 646 6.78 -10.80 23.62
CA PRO A 646 6.19 -12.05 24.09
C PRO A 646 7.26 -13.13 24.32
N GLU A 647 7.02 -14.06 25.26
CA GLU A 647 7.98 -15.11 25.67
C GLU A 647 8.49 -15.95 24.49
N TRP A 648 7.63 -16.22 23.51
CA TRP A 648 7.96 -17.02 22.33
C TRP A 648 8.78 -16.27 21.28
N PHE A 649 8.94 -14.95 21.42
CA PHE A 649 9.69 -14.11 20.49
C PHE A 649 10.89 -13.44 21.19
N PRO A 650 11.93 -14.22 21.56
CA PRO A 650 13.16 -13.63 22.07
C PRO A 650 13.86 -12.84 20.95
N THR A 651 14.11 -11.56 21.18
CA THR A 651 14.80 -10.69 20.22
C THR A 651 16.28 -10.53 20.55
N ASN A 652 17.11 -10.62 19.52
CA ASN A 652 18.51 -10.17 19.55
C ASN A 652 18.61 -8.88 18.74
N ALA A 653 18.03 -7.79 19.27
CA ALA A 653 18.06 -6.50 18.61
C ALA A 653 19.50 -6.00 18.49
N ASP A 654 19.88 -5.56 17.29
CA ASP A 654 21.14 -4.87 17.07
C ASP A 654 20.88 -3.36 17.11
N TYR A 655 21.54 -2.69 18.05
CA TYR A 655 21.40 -1.24 18.27
C TYR A 655 22.34 -0.43 17.37
N ASN A 656 23.30 -1.07 16.71
CA ASN A 656 24.31 -0.39 15.93
C ASN A 656 24.64 -1.15 14.65
N GLN A 657 23.86 -0.90 13.61
CA GLN A 657 24.07 -1.44 12.27
C GLN A 657 24.69 -0.38 11.36
N PRO A 658 25.54 -0.74 10.38
CA PRO A 658 25.90 0.19 9.32
C PRO A 658 24.65 0.64 8.56
N ILE A 659 24.57 1.93 8.25
CA ILE A 659 23.40 2.55 7.63
C ILE A 659 23.76 3.05 6.24
N GLY A 660 22.82 2.91 5.31
CA GLY A 660 22.86 3.56 4.01
C GLY A 660 21.58 4.34 3.72
N ILE A 661 21.65 5.22 2.72
CA ILE A 661 20.47 5.82 2.09
C ILE A 661 20.35 5.24 0.68
N TRP A 662 19.33 4.41 0.46
CA TRP A 662 19.02 3.89 -0.86
C TRP A 662 18.34 4.97 -1.69
N THR A 663 18.87 5.21 -2.89
CA THR A 663 18.30 6.14 -3.88
C THR A 663 17.96 5.45 -5.19
N GLY A 664 18.44 4.22 -5.44
CA GLY A 664 18.28 3.64 -6.78
C GLY A 664 18.99 4.48 -7.84
N LYS A 665 18.59 4.31 -9.10
CA LYS A 665 19.23 4.94 -10.27
C LYS A 665 18.27 5.67 -11.21
N ASP A 666 16.98 5.65 -10.91
CA ASP A 666 15.94 6.20 -11.78
C ASP A 666 15.78 7.71 -11.55
N TRP A 667 16.75 8.48 -12.07
CA TRP A 667 16.86 9.92 -11.90
C TRP A 667 17.12 10.60 -13.24
N ASP A 668 16.45 11.73 -13.47
CA ASP A 668 16.71 12.55 -14.66
C ASP A 668 18.01 13.35 -14.47
N ARG A 669 18.25 13.81 -13.24
CA ARG A 669 19.50 14.44 -12.80
C ARG A 669 19.87 13.97 -11.40
N LEU A 670 21.16 13.75 -11.20
CA LEU A 670 21.78 13.44 -9.91
C LEU A 670 23.10 14.21 -9.82
N GLU A 671 23.23 15.08 -8.81
CA GLU A 671 24.38 15.97 -8.66
C GLU A 671 24.85 16.07 -7.21
N GLU A 672 26.17 16.02 -6.99
CA GLU A 672 26.77 16.21 -5.67
C GLU A 672 27.37 17.61 -5.55
N HIS A 673 27.03 18.34 -4.48
CA HIS A 673 27.57 19.68 -4.24
C HIS A 673 27.55 20.04 -2.75
N ALA A 674 28.69 20.53 -2.22
CA ALA A 674 28.81 20.94 -0.80
C ALA A 674 28.36 19.85 0.20
N GLY A 675 28.64 18.58 -0.14
CA GLY A 675 28.24 17.39 0.63
C GLY A 675 26.75 17.03 0.58
N TRP A 676 25.95 17.76 -0.19
CA TRP A 676 24.56 17.40 -0.52
C TRP A 676 24.52 16.57 -1.80
N LEU A 677 23.58 15.63 -1.85
CA LEU A 677 23.13 14.97 -3.07
C LEU A 677 21.81 15.61 -3.53
N PHE A 678 21.77 16.15 -4.73
CA PHE A 678 20.59 16.72 -5.37
C PHE A 678 20.06 15.77 -6.44
N LEU A 679 18.75 15.50 -6.39
CA LEU A 679 18.06 14.54 -7.24
C LEU A 679 16.87 15.25 -7.90
N GLN A 680 16.66 14.96 -9.19
CA GLN A 680 15.45 15.33 -9.91
C GLN A 680 14.84 14.09 -10.54
N ARG A 681 13.53 13.96 -10.36
CA ARG A 681 12.69 13.10 -11.19
C ARG A 681 11.41 13.85 -11.55
N GLY A 682 11.21 14.11 -12.84
CA GLY A 682 10.19 14.96 -13.41
C GLY A 682 9.98 16.25 -12.62
N ASN A 683 8.80 16.36 -12.02
CA ASN A 683 8.36 17.56 -11.30
C ASN A 683 8.76 17.61 -9.83
N ALA A 684 9.49 16.61 -9.33
CA ALA A 684 9.94 16.57 -7.94
C ALA A 684 11.47 16.65 -7.82
N TYR A 685 11.90 17.32 -6.77
CA TYR A 685 13.28 17.47 -6.35
C TYR A 685 13.50 16.89 -4.96
N ALA A 686 14.71 16.42 -4.71
CA ALA A 686 15.16 16.10 -3.37
C ALA A 686 16.61 16.49 -3.15
N ALA A 687 16.95 16.86 -1.93
CA ALA A 687 18.30 17.11 -1.46
C ALA A 687 18.55 16.24 -0.22
N VAL A 688 19.61 15.42 -0.26
CA VAL A 688 19.99 14.50 0.82
C VAL A 688 21.32 14.93 1.40
N ARG A 689 21.39 15.11 2.73
CA ARG A 689 22.61 15.51 3.42
C ARG A 689 22.89 14.68 4.66
N PRO A 690 23.84 13.75 4.59
CA PRO A 690 24.45 13.19 5.79
C PRO A 690 25.32 14.23 6.50
N ILE A 691 25.06 14.45 7.79
CA ILE A 691 25.70 15.49 8.60
C ILE A 691 26.75 14.88 9.51
N LEU A 692 28.01 15.15 9.22
CA LEU A 692 29.14 14.69 10.03
C LEU A 692 30.11 15.84 10.29
N TRP A 693 30.59 15.93 11.53
CA TRP A 693 31.61 16.89 11.91
C TRP A 693 33.02 16.50 11.45
N ASP A 694 33.91 17.48 11.31
CA ASP A 694 35.34 17.30 11.07
C ASP A 694 36.09 17.15 12.40
N GLU A 695 36.14 15.92 12.92
CA GLU A 695 36.77 15.62 14.22
C GLU A 695 38.23 16.12 14.29
N SER A 696 38.96 16.07 13.17
CA SER A 696 40.36 16.50 13.11
C SER A 696 40.46 18.02 13.27
N TYR A 697 39.65 18.78 12.53
CA TYR A 697 39.55 20.23 12.71
C TYR A 697 39.18 20.59 14.15
N GLU A 698 38.19 19.91 14.73
CA GLU A 698 37.78 20.17 16.10
C GLU A 698 38.89 19.88 17.09
N ARG A 699 39.60 18.75 16.93
CA ARG A 699 40.73 18.36 17.78
C ARG A 699 41.88 19.35 17.76
N GLU A 700 42.17 19.97 16.61
CA GLU A 700 43.20 21.00 16.49
C GLU A 700 42.81 22.32 17.15
N LYS A 701 41.50 22.64 17.17
CA LYS A 701 40.95 23.87 17.77
C LYS A 701 40.57 23.72 19.24
N LYS A 702 40.65 22.51 19.82
CA LYS A 702 40.32 22.23 21.23
C LYS A 702 41.20 23.05 22.18
N VAL A 703 40.56 23.86 23.04
CA VAL A 703 41.21 24.51 24.18
C VAL A 703 41.17 23.55 25.38
N LYS A 704 42.31 23.30 26.02
CA LYS A 704 42.37 22.52 27.25
C LYS A 704 41.79 23.33 28.41
N THR A 705 40.81 22.77 29.11
CA THR A 705 40.29 23.31 30.38
C THR A 705 40.98 22.61 31.57
N GLU A 706 40.99 23.25 32.75
CA GLU A 706 41.55 22.65 33.99
C GLU A 706 40.50 21.77 34.72
N GLY A 707 40.96 20.76 35.49
CA GLY A 707 40.11 19.89 36.34
C GLY A 707 39.69 18.56 35.70
N ASN A 708 38.73 17.81 36.28
CA ASN A 708 38.23 16.53 35.73
C ASN A 708 37.42 16.68 34.42
N GLN A 709 37.30 17.91 33.93
CA GLN A 709 36.57 18.28 32.72
C GLN A 709 37.49 18.73 31.58
N VAL A 710 38.70 18.18 31.49
CA VAL A 710 39.79 18.58 30.56
C VAL A 710 39.40 18.63 29.06
N PHE A 711 38.24 18.09 28.68
CA PHE A 711 37.83 17.93 27.27
C PHE A 711 36.37 18.29 26.96
N PHE A 712 35.66 19.02 27.83
CA PHE A 712 34.27 19.44 27.60
C PHE A 712 34.20 20.76 26.83
N ASN A 713 33.27 20.87 25.88
CA ASN A 713 32.95 22.14 25.20
C ASN A 713 32.23 23.09 26.18
N ALA A 714 32.44 24.40 26.03
CA ALA A 714 31.76 25.37 26.89
C ALA A 714 30.30 25.57 26.40
N PRO A 715 29.31 25.74 27.30
CA PRO A 715 27.90 25.91 26.91
C PRO A 715 27.60 27.09 25.96
N GLN A 716 28.51 28.05 25.86
CA GLN A 716 28.40 29.28 25.07
C GLN A 716 29.26 29.28 23.79
N ASP A 717 29.87 28.15 23.42
CA ASP A 717 30.60 28.05 22.15
C ASP A 717 29.61 28.22 20.98
N ALA A 718 29.91 29.13 20.06
CA ALA A 718 29.14 29.32 18.83
C ALA A 718 29.07 28.00 18.03
N PRO A 719 28.09 27.82 17.09
CA PRO A 719 28.05 26.67 16.19
C PRO A 719 29.23 26.74 15.21
N THR A 720 30.42 26.46 15.70
CA THR A 720 31.67 26.48 14.93
C THR A 720 32.05 25.08 14.46
N VAL A 721 31.12 24.12 14.53
CA VAL A 721 31.41 22.75 14.11
C VAL A 721 31.58 22.74 12.61
N LYS A 722 32.80 22.46 12.18
CA LYS A 722 33.08 22.33 10.76
C LYS A 722 32.44 21.05 10.24
N LEU A 723 31.54 21.17 9.26
CA LEU A 723 30.92 20.02 8.62
C LEU A 723 31.84 19.43 7.54
N ARG A 724 31.79 18.10 7.42
CA ARG A 724 32.45 17.35 6.34
C ARG A 724 31.54 17.25 5.12
N GLU A 725 32.13 17.34 3.94
CA GLU A 725 31.43 17.09 2.67
C GLU A 725 31.50 15.63 2.23
N ASP A 726 32.44 14.85 2.78
CA ASP A 726 32.71 13.44 2.47
C ASP A 726 32.11 12.48 3.52
N ALA A 727 30.88 12.75 3.96
CA ALA A 727 30.21 12.03 5.05
C ALA A 727 29.64 10.64 4.64
N TYR A 728 29.74 10.28 3.36
CA TYR A 728 29.29 8.99 2.83
C TYR A 728 30.21 8.52 1.69
N LYS A 729 30.00 7.28 1.26
CA LYS A 729 30.56 6.73 0.02
C LYS A 729 29.48 5.97 -0.74
N TRP A 730 29.51 6.03 -2.06
CA TRP A 730 28.68 5.14 -2.87
C TRP A 730 29.10 3.69 -2.68
N ASN A 731 28.14 2.78 -2.69
CA ASN A 731 28.41 1.37 -2.92
C ASN A 731 28.85 1.11 -4.37
N GLU A 732 29.28 -0.11 -4.67
CA GLU A 732 29.79 -0.48 -6.00
C GLU A 732 28.75 -0.26 -7.10
N ASP A 733 27.47 -0.48 -6.80
CA ASP A 733 26.39 -0.31 -7.75
C ASP A 733 26.00 1.16 -7.95
N GLY A 734 26.35 2.08 -7.04
CA GLY A 734 25.97 3.49 -7.12
C GLY A 734 24.49 3.75 -6.88
N ASP A 735 23.82 2.91 -6.09
CA ASP A 735 22.40 3.05 -5.72
C ASP A 735 22.18 3.29 -4.22
N ILE A 736 23.25 3.21 -3.41
CA ILE A 736 23.22 3.42 -1.96
C ILE A 736 24.36 4.33 -1.51
N LEU A 737 24.02 5.36 -0.74
CA LEU A 737 24.97 6.16 0.03
C LEU A 737 25.31 5.44 1.34
N HIS A 738 26.45 4.78 1.43
CA HIS A 738 26.94 4.19 2.67
C HIS A 738 27.46 5.29 3.60
N LEU A 739 26.80 5.47 4.76
CA LEU A 739 27.16 6.52 5.72
C LEU A 739 28.50 6.19 6.40
N ALA A 740 29.34 7.20 6.62
CA ALA A 740 30.66 7.02 7.24
C ALA A 740 30.58 6.62 8.73
N ASP A 741 29.49 6.97 9.40
CA ASP A 741 29.17 6.54 10.76
C ASP A 741 27.69 6.13 10.85
N ALA A 742 27.42 5.05 11.58
CA ALA A 742 26.12 4.43 11.75
C ALA A 742 25.06 5.36 12.38
N HIS A 743 25.50 6.38 13.12
CA HIS A 743 24.66 7.40 13.75
C HIS A 743 24.84 8.78 13.08
N THR A 744 25.27 8.84 11.82
CA THR A 744 25.23 10.08 11.04
C THR A 744 23.77 10.50 10.83
N PRO A 745 23.30 11.64 11.35
CA PRO A 745 21.97 12.13 11.03
C PRO A 745 21.92 12.56 9.56
N VAL A 746 20.78 12.34 8.91
CA VAL A 746 20.54 12.65 7.50
C VAL A 746 19.34 13.58 7.39
N ILE A 747 19.50 14.64 6.60
CA ILE A 747 18.42 15.53 6.18
C ILE A 747 17.97 15.10 4.79
N ILE A 748 16.65 15.01 4.60
CA ILE A 748 15.99 14.93 3.30
C ILE A 748 15.11 16.17 3.19
N GLU A 749 15.44 17.05 2.24
CA GLU A 749 14.65 18.21 1.87
C GLU A 749 14.04 17.96 0.50
N ALA A 750 12.73 18.10 0.36
CA ALA A 750 12.01 17.88 -0.89
C ALA A 750 11.57 19.20 -1.54
N GLY A 751 11.33 19.19 -2.85
CA GLY A 751 10.87 20.36 -3.59
C GLY A 751 10.09 19.96 -4.84
N ARG A 752 9.43 20.94 -5.47
CA ARG A 752 8.66 20.75 -6.71
C ARG A 752 9.11 21.73 -7.78
N THR A 753 8.91 21.39 -9.05
CA THR A 753 9.05 22.33 -10.18
C THR A 753 8.10 23.52 -10.06
N ALA A 754 6.94 23.31 -9.44
CA ALA A 754 5.97 24.37 -9.12
C ALA A 754 6.52 25.42 -8.15
N ASP A 755 7.44 25.02 -7.25
CA ASP A 755 8.05 25.89 -6.25
C ASP A 755 9.42 26.44 -6.71
N TYR A 756 10.14 25.66 -7.53
CA TYR A 756 11.47 25.97 -8.03
C TYR A 756 11.55 25.69 -9.54
N VAL A 757 11.82 26.71 -10.34
CA VAL A 757 11.85 26.59 -11.82
C VAL A 757 12.88 25.58 -12.36
N SER A 758 13.88 25.20 -11.56
CA SER A 758 14.89 24.22 -11.93
C SER A 758 15.55 23.58 -10.72
N LEU A 759 16.24 22.46 -10.94
CA LEU A 759 17.09 21.84 -9.91
C LEU A 759 18.16 22.81 -9.38
N ASP A 760 18.67 23.72 -10.23
CA ASP A 760 19.66 24.72 -9.80
C ASP A 760 19.04 25.77 -8.87
N ALA A 761 17.79 26.19 -9.11
CA ALA A 761 17.04 27.07 -8.22
C ALA A 761 16.77 26.39 -6.88
N PHE A 762 16.33 25.13 -6.90
CA PHE A 762 16.12 24.34 -5.68
C PHE A 762 17.43 24.15 -4.90
N ARG A 763 18.53 23.78 -5.58
CA ARG A 763 19.86 23.68 -4.97
C ARG A 763 20.27 24.98 -4.29
N ASN A 764 20.13 26.12 -4.97
CA ASN A 764 20.50 27.41 -4.40
C ASN A 764 19.64 27.75 -3.16
N ALA A 765 18.36 27.39 -3.16
CA ALA A 765 17.49 27.56 -1.99
C ALA A 765 17.95 26.69 -0.82
N VAL A 766 18.23 25.41 -1.05
CA VAL A 766 18.74 24.47 -0.04
C VAL A 766 20.07 24.92 0.55
N LEU A 767 21.00 25.40 -0.29
CA LEU A 767 22.29 25.94 0.17
C LEU A 767 22.15 27.26 0.95
N GLY A 768 21.02 27.96 0.79
CA GLY A 768 20.67 29.16 1.54
C GLY A 768 20.00 28.86 2.90
N CYS A 769 19.60 27.61 3.16
CA CYS A 769 19.01 27.20 4.43
C CYS A 769 19.99 27.33 5.60
N SER A 770 19.47 27.65 6.79
CA SER A 770 20.26 27.57 8.02
C SER A 770 20.46 26.10 8.38
N LEU A 771 21.73 25.72 8.47
CA LEU A 771 22.19 24.39 8.87
C LEU A 771 23.32 24.56 9.88
N ASP A 772 23.01 24.27 11.13
CA ASP A 772 23.94 24.43 12.25
C ASP A 772 24.08 23.12 13.01
N LEU A 773 25.30 22.82 13.44
CA LEU A 773 25.61 21.69 14.29
C LEU A 773 26.26 22.20 15.57
N TYR A 774 25.59 21.99 16.70
CA TYR A 774 26.07 22.40 18.01
C TYR A 774 26.70 21.24 18.73
N LYS A 775 27.81 21.50 19.42
CA LYS A 775 28.48 20.48 20.23
C LYS A 775 27.68 20.20 21.50
N THR A 776 27.68 18.96 21.94
CA THR A 776 27.27 18.64 23.31
C THR A 776 28.49 18.54 24.23
N VAL A 777 28.23 18.19 25.49
CA VAL A 777 29.26 17.85 26.47
C VAL A 777 30.02 16.56 26.09
N VAL A 778 29.47 15.70 25.23
CA VAL A 778 30.12 14.49 24.75
C VAL A 778 30.67 14.72 23.33
N PRO A 779 31.99 14.62 23.10
CA PRO A 779 32.55 14.71 21.75
C PRO A 779 31.93 13.66 20.80
N GLY A 780 31.50 14.09 19.61
CA GLY A 780 30.84 13.24 18.63
C GLY A 780 29.31 13.28 18.70
N ASP A 781 28.75 13.70 19.84
CA ASP A 781 27.32 13.92 20.02
C ASP A 781 26.98 15.39 19.82
N HIS A 782 25.92 15.65 19.06
CA HIS A 782 25.59 16.99 18.60
C HIS A 782 24.10 17.32 18.74
N ILE A 783 23.78 18.59 18.57
CA ILE A 783 22.42 19.05 18.32
C ILE A 783 22.41 19.61 16.90
N LEU A 784 21.65 18.96 16.02
CA LEU A 784 21.42 19.40 14.66
C LEU A 784 20.25 20.38 14.65
N VAL A 785 20.49 21.57 14.10
CA VAL A 785 19.48 22.61 13.87
C VAL A 785 19.39 22.87 12.37
N TYR A 786 18.20 22.73 11.81
CA TYR A 786 17.97 22.97 10.39
C TYR A 786 16.63 23.66 10.15
N THR A 787 16.62 24.66 9.29
CA THR A 787 15.38 25.29 8.80
C THR A 787 15.31 25.08 7.29
N GLY A 788 14.29 24.38 6.82
CA GLY A 788 14.07 24.06 5.41
C GLY A 788 13.83 25.29 4.51
N CYS A 789 13.72 25.05 3.22
CA CYS A 789 13.68 26.11 2.20
C CYS A 789 12.28 26.71 1.96
N SER A 790 11.21 26.00 2.38
CA SER A 790 9.84 26.45 2.16
C SER A 790 9.49 27.70 2.97
N HIS A 791 8.53 28.50 2.50
CA HIS A 791 8.07 29.68 3.24
C HIS A 791 7.39 29.33 4.59
N SER A 792 6.83 28.13 4.69
CA SER A 792 6.21 27.57 5.90
C SER A 792 7.21 26.81 6.78
N ALA A 793 8.48 26.68 6.36
CA ALA A 793 9.48 25.90 7.06
C ALA A 793 9.68 26.43 8.47
N LYS A 794 9.79 25.50 9.41
CA LYS A 794 10.13 25.81 10.81
C LYS A 794 11.48 25.21 11.13
N GLU A 795 12.17 25.88 12.05
CA GLU A 795 13.40 25.34 12.65
C GLU A 795 13.11 23.98 13.29
N ILE A 796 13.88 22.96 12.90
CA ILE A 796 13.87 21.64 13.49
C ILE A 796 15.14 21.49 14.33
N VAL A 797 14.97 21.13 15.60
CA VAL A 797 16.08 20.84 16.51
C VAL A 797 16.04 19.36 16.87
N LEU A 798 17.09 18.62 16.49
CA LEU A 798 17.27 17.21 16.80
C LEU A 798 18.55 17.02 17.62
N ASN A 799 18.42 16.48 18.84
CA ASN A 799 19.57 16.04 19.61
C ASN A 799 20.01 14.65 19.11
N THR A 800 21.22 14.56 18.58
CA THR A 800 21.74 13.36 17.90
C THR A 800 22.59 12.49 18.84
N GLY A 801 22.83 12.96 20.07
CA GLY A 801 23.55 12.23 21.11
C GLY A 801 22.65 11.52 22.12
N VAL A 802 21.46 12.05 22.37
CA VAL A 802 20.54 11.52 23.40
C VAL A 802 19.10 11.48 22.92
N SER A 803 18.33 10.55 23.50
CA SER A 803 16.91 10.37 23.29
C SER A 803 16.09 11.53 23.91
N GLN A 804 16.12 12.69 23.27
CA GLN A 804 15.34 13.89 23.62
C GLN A 804 14.22 14.11 22.60
N ILE A 805 13.07 14.64 23.05
CA ILE A 805 11.97 15.03 22.15
C ILE A 805 12.48 16.14 21.22
N PRO A 806 12.48 15.95 19.89
CA PRO A 806 12.83 17.00 18.94
C PRO A 806 11.85 18.18 19.03
N THR A 807 12.27 19.37 18.61
CA THR A 807 11.38 20.52 18.48
C THR A 807 11.17 20.92 17.03
N ILE A 808 10.00 21.49 16.75
CA ILE A 808 9.62 22.06 15.46
C ILE A 808 9.07 23.47 15.72
N GLY A 809 9.78 24.50 15.25
CA GLY A 809 9.45 25.91 15.51
C GLY A 809 9.50 26.27 17.00
N GLY A 810 10.44 25.67 17.74
CA GLY A 810 10.60 25.86 19.19
C GLY A 810 9.69 25.00 20.07
N GLU A 811 8.65 24.38 19.51
CA GLU A 811 7.72 23.54 20.26
C GLU A 811 8.12 22.06 20.21
N PRO A 812 8.11 21.31 21.33
CA PRO A 812 8.33 19.87 21.33
C PRO A 812 7.31 19.14 20.43
N VAL A 813 7.76 18.08 19.74
CA VAL A 813 6.83 17.20 19.00
C VAL A 813 5.79 16.62 19.95
N ASP A 814 4.51 16.83 19.64
CA ASP A 814 3.38 16.30 20.40
C ASP A 814 3.04 14.87 19.96
N TYR A 815 3.57 13.89 20.69
CA TYR A 815 3.26 12.48 20.49
C TYR A 815 1.89 12.06 21.06
N ASN A 816 1.24 12.92 21.85
CA ASN A 816 -0.14 12.73 22.32
C ASN A 816 -1.14 13.40 21.39
N HIS A 817 -0.86 13.36 20.08
CA HIS A 817 -1.62 14.05 19.05
C HIS A 817 -3.14 13.80 19.21
N PRO A 818 -3.98 14.85 19.23
CA PRO A 818 -5.39 14.74 19.62
C PRO A 818 -6.29 14.08 18.57
N MET A 819 -5.74 13.70 17.42
CA MET A 819 -6.49 13.17 16.28
C MET A 819 -6.01 11.76 15.92
N THR A 820 -6.95 10.84 15.65
CA THR A 820 -6.63 9.54 15.04
C THR A 820 -6.25 9.72 13.59
N PHE A 821 -6.98 10.58 12.88
CA PHE A 821 -6.74 10.96 11.49
C PHE A 821 -6.81 12.48 11.37
N ASP A 822 -5.80 13.11 10.81
CA ASP A 822 -5.73 14.57 10.65
C ASP A 822 -5.15 14.97 9.30
N SER A 823 -6.04 15.18 8.34
CA SER A 823 -5.77 15.87 7.07
C SER A 823 -7.01 16.67 6.63
N PRO A 824 -6.93 17.51 5.59
CA PRO A 824 -8.12 18.15 5.02
C PRO A 824 -9.20 17.16 4.54
N TYR A 825 -8.80 15.94 4.19
CA TYR A 825 -9.64 14.94 3.50
C TYR A 825 -10.13 13.83 4.43
N LEU A 826 -9.44 13.55 5.53
CA LEU A 826 -9.80 12.55 6.52
C LEU A 826 -9.56 13.09 7.93
N LYS A 827 -10.63 13.23 8.73
CA LYS A 827 -10.56 13.75 10.10
C LYS A 827 -11.29 12.86 11.10
N SER A 828 -10.64 12.58 12.22
CA SER A 828 -11.28 11.98 13.40
C SER A 828 -10.55 12.35 14.67
N SER A 829 -11.27 12.84 15.67
CA SER A 829 -10.71 13.05 17.01
C SER A 829 -10.37 11.72 17.66
N TYR A 830 -9.26 11.69 18.39
CA TYR A 830 -8.78 10.47 19.00
C TYR A 830 -9.81 9.87 19.97
N LYS A 831 -10.05 8.56 19.87
CA LYS A 831 -11.07 7.80 20.63
C LYS A 831 -12.54 8.14 20.33
N SER A 832 -12.83 8.98 19.34
CA SER A 832 -14.22 9.37 19.05
C SER A 832 -15.01 8.34 18.26
N GLY A 833 -14.35 7.61 17.34
CA GLY A 833 -15.04 6.74 16.39
C GLY A 833 -15.83 7.49 15.33
N GLN A 834 -15.78 8.82 15.32
CA GLN A 834 -16.48 9.67 14.36
C GLN A 834 -15.49 10.11 13.31
N VAL A 835 -15.69 9.65 12.07
CA VAL A 835 -14.77 9.89 10.97
C VAL A 835 -15.45 10.69 9.88
N LYS A 836 -14.78 11.76 9.46
CA LYS A 836 -15.23 12.61 8.36
C LYS A 836 -14.28 12.45 7.18
N ILE A 837 -14.83 12.01 6.06
CA ILE A 837 -14.18 12.02 4.76
C ILE A 837 -14.76 13.19 3.96
N THR A 838 -13.93 14.02 3.36
CA THR A 838 -14.37 15.19 2.58
C THR A 838 -13.56 15.27 1.31
N TYR A 839 -14.22 15.42 0.17
CA TYR A 839 -13.58 15.60 -1.12
C TYR A 839 -14.47 16.42 -2.05
N ASP A 840 -13.89 17.40 -2.76
CA ASP A 840 -14.56 18.28 -3.73
C ASP A 840 -15.97 18.75 -3.28
N GLY A 841 -16.04 19.35 -2.09
CA GLY A 841 -17.27 19.88 -1.50
C GLY A 841 -18.28 18.82 -1.01
N GLY A 842 -18.12 17.55 -1.36
CA GLY A 842 -18.91 16.46 -0.80
C GLY A 842 -18.31 15.89 0.50
N ARG A 843 -19.15 15.22 1.28
CA ARG A 843 -18.83 14.71 2.61
C ARG A 843 -19.43 13.33 2.82
N LEU A 844 -18.65 12.44 3.43
CA LEU A 844 -19.07 11.13 3.91
C LEU A 844 -18.69 11.03 5.40
N ASP A 845 -19.67 10.79 6.25
CA ASP A 845 -19.47 10.59 7.68
C ASP A 845 -19.62 9.11 8.01
N LEU A 846 -18.65 8.55 8.72
CA LEU A 846 -18.67 7.20 9.25
C LEU A 846 -18.74 7.29 10.78
N ASP A 847 -19.65 6.53 11.39
CA ASP A 847 -19.84 6.53 12.84
C ASP A 847 -19.59 5.13 13.40
N PHE A 848 -18.62 5.01 14.30
CA PHE A 848 -18.27 3.77 14.97
C PHE A 848 -18.59 3.83 16.48
N SER A 849 -19.28 4.87 16.95
CA SER A 849 -19.47 5.16 18.38
C SER A 849 -20.69 4.51 19.03
N TYR A 850 -21.55 3.84 18.26
CA TYR A 850 -22.79 3.23 18.73
C TYR A 850 -22.65 1.81 19.31
#